data_AF-A0A2R6XG66-F1
#
_entry.id   AF-A0A2R6XG66-F1
#
_cell.length_a   1.000
_cell.length_b   1.000
_cell.length_c   1.000
_cell.angle_alpha   90.00
_cell.angle_beta   90.00
_cell.angle_gamma   90.00
#
_symmetry.space_group_name_H-M   'P 1'
#
loop_
_entity.id
_entity.type
_entity.pdbx_description
1 polymer ?
#
loop_
_entity_poly.entity_id
_entity_poly.type
_entity_poly.pdbx_seq_one_letter_code
_entity_poly.pdbx_strand_id
1 'polypeptide(L)'
;MGVPAAPPFPTASSACLCSAPAPPRVSQYNLSFAFSNSSSAASVFSPLSQFSFNHGADGSDGLAGRVNCGGVLYRSPLASGDYIGSGRRKMLTVCGVTGVTSDNASVEKDKVDDGTNQADDHICGKPLRGRPLPFGPSAMNDGVNFSVHSSGASAVSLCLYTEADLEKGQITKEIELHPEFNKTGDVWHVFLPAIAPNLLYGYRVNGRFSPEEGCCYDSNCILVDPYAKAVISRGLYGMLGPGGNCWPQMAGMVPPLEEDEFDWEGDSPPRLKQKDLIIYEMHVRGFTRDSSSGVEHPGTYLGLVEKLPHLKELGVNCIELMPTHEFNELEYYAYNPVVQDHKMNFWGYSTINFFSPMTRYAASGSNNCGRDAIKEFKTLIREAHKLGMEVFMDVVFNHTAEGNEMGPTISFRGFDNRVYYMIAPKGEFYNYSGCGNTFNCNHPIVRRFIIDCLRYWVLEMHVDGFRFDLASILTRASSLWDRENVFGSPEGPEGDVVTTGTPLSEPPLVDMMSNDPVLRGVKLIAEAWDTGGLYQVGSFPHWGVWSEWNGQFRDTVRSFIKGTDGMVGLFAQCLCGSPHLYQESGRKPWHSVNFVTAHDGFTLADLVSYNEKHNEANGENNNDGESHNASWNCGEEGDTHNFSVLRLRQRQLRNFMLALMVSQGVPMVTMGDEYGHTKGGNNNSYCHDNIINYFQWDQKNLDAQGFYRFSRLLINFRRQCDALRLGEFPTAEKLQWHGSVPNLPDWSDSSRFVAFSLVDSQSKELYVAFNASHLPTVVSLPERPGFKWYPLVDTSKAPPYDFLSDDVHNRTIVLAQAANFLNNNMYPMLNYSSVLFLLVSDDEF
;
A
#
# COMPACT_ATOMS: atom_id res chain seq x y z
N MET A 1 9.47 62.20 -8.53
CA MET A 1 9.74 60.99 -9.33
C MET A 1 10.87 60.25 -8.65
N GLY A 2 10.72 58.95 -8.41
CA GLY A 2 11.68 58.15 -7.64
C GLY A 2 10.95 57.12 -6.78
N VAL A 3 11.14 55.83 -7.09
CA VAL A 3 10.55 54.69 -6.38
C VAL A 3 11.50 54.27 -5.24
N PRO A 4 11.03 54.11 -4.00
CA PRO A 4 11.79 53.42 -2.95
C PRO A 4 11.51 51.90 -2.96
N ALA A 5 12.51 51.13 -2.51
CA ALA A 5 12.58 49.67 -2.67
C ALA A 5 11.63 48.86 -1.77
N ALA A 6 11.34 47.63 -2.19
CA ALA A 6 10.67 46.62 -1.39
C ALA A 6 11.64 45.92 -0.41
N PRO A 7 11.18 45.47 0.78
CA PRO A 7 11.99 44.71 1.72
C PRO A 7 12.16 43.23 1.31
N PRO A 8 13.18 42.52 1.82
CA PRO A 8 13.48 41.14 1.41
C PRO A 8 12.57 40.10 2.08
N PHE A 9 12.29 39.01 1.35
CA PHE A 9 11.67 37.80 1.87
C PHE A 9 12.65 37.00 2.76
N PRO A 10 12.21 36.43 3.89
CA PRO A 10 12.99 35.45 4.64
C PRO A 10 12.90 34.07 3.96
N THR A 11 14.03 33.54 3.51
CA THR A 11 14.14 32.16 3.03
C THR A 11 14.16 31.18 4.20
N ALA A 12 13.15 30.31 4.30
CA ALA A 12 13.19 29.18 5.23
C ALA A 12 14.12 28.09 4.70
N SER A 13 15.33 28.01 5.24
CA SER A 13 16.30 26.95 4.93
C SER A 13 16.39 25.94 6.08
N SER A 14 15.75 24.79 5.93
CA SER A 14 15.88 23.64 6.84
C SER A 14 16.16 22.37 6.04
N ALA A 15 17.34 22.31 5.41
CA ALA A 15 17.89 21.09 4.83
C ALA A 15 18.74 20.36 5.88
N CYS A 16 18.39 19.11 6.18
CA CYS A 16 19.15 18.28 7.11
C CYS A 16 20.54 17.94 6.54
N LEU A 17 21.60 18.29 7.29
CA LEU A 17 22.97 17.84 7.02
C LEU A 17 23.32 16.70 7.97
N CYS A 18 23.25 15.46 7.48
CA CYS A 18 23.73 14.29 8.21
C CYS A 18 25.27 14.25 8.19
N SER A 19 25.91 14.69 9.28
CA SER A 19 27.35 14.54 9.47
C SER A 19 27.69 13.15 10.02
N ALA A 20 28.43 12.34 9.26
CA ALA A 20 28.88 11.01 9.70
C ALA A 20 29.88 11.09 10.87
N PRO A 21 29.75 10.25 11.93
CA PRO A 21 30.73 10.17 13.01
C PRO A 21 31.92 9.28 12.64
N ALA A 22 33.14 9.74 12.95
CA ALA A 22 34.34 8.91 12.91
C ALA A 22 34.41 7.96 14.15
N PRO A 23 35.07 6.79 14.06
CA PRO A 23 35.01 5.77 15.10
C PRO A 23 35.78 6.16 16.39
N PRO A 24 35.25 5.85 17.59
CA PRO A 24 35.91 6.15 18.86
C PRO A 24 37.10 5.21 19.13
N ARG A 25 38.17 5.76 19.72
CA ARG A 25 39.33 4.98 20.17
C ARG A 25 39.03 4.26 21.50
N VAL A 26 39.53 3.03 21.61
CA VAL A 26 39.52 2.25 22.85
C VAL A 26 40.41 2.88 23.91
N SER A 27 39.89 3.05 25.13
CA SER A 27 40.71 3.24 26.35
C SER A 27 40.19 2.35 27.48
N GLN A 28 41.04 1.47 27.99
CA GLN A 28 40.76 0.57 29.10
C GLN A 28 40.55 1.34 30.41
N TYR A 29 39.61 0.92 31.26
CA TYR A 29 39.82 0.87 32.70
C TYR A 29 39.07 -0.31 33.32
N ASN A 30 39.82 -1.15 34.05
CA ASN A 30 39.27 -2.22 34.88
C ASN A 30 38.60 -1.63 36.13
N LEU A 31 37.53 -2.27 36.61
CA LEU A 31 37.34 -2.51 38.04
C LEU A 31 36.40 -3.70 38.27
N SER A 32 36.91 -4.69 39.00
CA SER A 32 36.29 -5.97 39.32
C SER A 32 35.44 -5.91 40.59
N PHE A 33 34.37 -6.71 40.69
CA PHE A 33 34.10 -7.55 41.87
C PHE A 33 33.22 -8.76 41.47
N ALA A 34 33.14 -9.77 42.35
CA ALA A 34 32.97 -11.18 41.96
C ALA A 34 31.90 -11.95 42.76
N PHE A 35 31.85 -13.28 42.51
CA PHE A 35 31.04 -14.34 43.14
C PHE A 35 29.59 -14.50 42.60
N SER A 36 29.05 -15.71 42.37
CA SER A 36 29.66 -17.06 42.31
C SER A 36 28.66 -18.14 41.87
N ASN A 37 29.15 -19.18 41.15
CA ASN A 37 28.66 -20.58 41.14
C ASN A 37 27.23 -20.87 40.60
N SER A 38 26.93 -22.00 39.97
CA SER A 38 27.71 -23.24 39.69
C SER A 38 27.04 -24.15 38.64
N SER A 39 27.85 -24.95 37.92
CA SER A 39 27.54 -26.29 37.34
C SER A 39 26.41 -26.45 36.29
N SER A 40 26.41 -27.38 35.31
CA SER A 40 27.40 -28.31 34.68
C SER A 40 26.64 -29.16 33.61
N ALA A 41 27.20 -29.92 32.65
CA ALA A 41 28.58 -30.23 32.23
C ALA A 41 28.59 -30.88 30.82
N ALA A 42 29.74 -30.80 30.11
CA ALA A 42 30.12 -31.61 28.93
C ALA A 42 29.29 -31.39 27.62
N SER A 43 29.83 -31.58 26.41
CA SER A 43 30.94 -32.44 25.98
C SER A 43 31.62 -31.96 24.68
N VAL A 44 32.79 -32.53 24.39
CA VAL A 44 33.69 -32.19 23.26
C VAL A 44 33.45 -33.14 22.09
N PHE A 45 33.43 -32.64 20.84
CA PHE A 45 34.04 -33.32 19.68
C PHE A 45 34.32 -32.35 18.53
N SER A 46 35.58 -32.32 18.07
CA SER A 46 35.97 -31.92 16.71
C SER A 46 36.50 -33.16 15.98
N PRO A 47 36.62 -33.15 14.64
CA PRO A 47 37.97 -32.94 14.11
C PRO A 47 38.07 -32.13 12.78
N LEU A 48 39.07 -31.22 12.76
CA LEU A 48 40.11 -31.05 11.74
C LEU A 48 39.85 -31.46 10.27
N SER A 49 39.93 -30.50 9.34
CA SER A 49 41.07 -30.30 8.38
C SER A 49 40.71 -29.18 7.37
N GLN A 50 41.44 -28.06 7.33
CA GLN A 50 42.59 -27.78 6.45
C GLN A 50 42.34 -27.98 4.94
N PHE A 51 42.27 -26.89 4.16
CA PHE A 51 43.44 -26.28 3.50
C PHE A 51 43.12 -24.92 2.83
N SER A 52 44.16 -24.12 2.59
CA SER A 52 44.11 -22.77 1.99
C SER A 52 44.98 -22.69 0.73
N PHE A 53 44.60 -21.82 -0.23
CA PHE A 53 45.43 -21.06 -1.21
C PHE A 53 46.75 -21.70 -1.75
N ASN A 54 47.11 -21.68 -3.05
CA ASN A 54 47.12 -20.53 -3.96
C ASN A 54 47.71 -20.88 -5.37
N HIS A 55 47.47 -19.99 -6.34
CA HIS A 55 48.27 -19.69 -7.56
C HIS A 55 48.64 -20.73 -8.65
N GLY A 56 48.41 -20.32 -9.90
CA GLY A 56 49.08 -20.76 -11.14
C GLY A 56 48.61 -19.88 -12.31
N ALA A 57 49.52 -19.23 -13.04
CA ALA A 57 49.20 -18.14 -13.99
C ALA A 57 49.69 -18.41 -15.43
N ASP A 58 49.19 -17.58 -16.36
CA ASP A 58 49.68 -17.24 -17.71
C ASP A 58 49.74 -18.31 -18.82
N GLY A 59 49.43 -17.91 -20.07
CA GLY A 59 49.53 -18.84 -21.21
C GLY A 59 49.08 -18.45 -22.64
N SER A 60 49.02 -17.16 -23.02
CA SER A 60 49.20 -16.62 -24.40
C SER A 60 48.41 -17.12 -25.66
N ASP A 61 47.95 -16.13 -26.43
CA ASP A 61 47.92 -16.01 -27.92
C ASP A 61 46.96 -16.82 -28.82
N GLY A 62 46.39 -16.13 -29.84
CA GLY A 62 45.87 -16.84 -31.03
C GLY A 62 44.90 -16.16 -32.03
N LEU A 63 45.26 -15.01 -32.64
CA LEU A 63 44.89 -14.61 -34.02
C LEU A 63 43.41 -14.63 -34.55
N ALA A 64 42.88 -13.41 -34.71
CA ALA A 64 42.41 -12.80 -35.96
C ALA A 64 41.57 -13.59 -37.01
N GLY A 65 40.39 -13.04 -37.38
CA GLY A 65 39.64 -13.42 -38.58
C GLY A 65 38.51 -12.45 -38.96
N ARG A 66 38.81 -11.34 -39.65
CA ARG A 66 37.79 -10.48 -40.29
C ARG A 66 37.28 -11.11 -41.59
N VAL A 67 35.96 -11.20 -41.77
CA VAL A 67 35.31 -11.06 -43.09
C VAL A 67 34.11 -10.12 -42.93
N ASN A 68 33.82 -9.35 -43.98
CA ASN A 68 32.92 -8.21 -43.98
C ASN A 68 31.90 -8.32 -45.13
N CYS A 69 30.92 -7.40 -45.15
CA CYS A 69 30.00 -7.09 -46.26
C CYS A 69 28.79 -8.01 -46.48
N GLY A 70 27.59 -7.41 -46.55
CA GLY A 70 26.37 -8.13 -46.95
C GLY A 70 25.03 -7.40 -46.75
N GLY A 71 24.99 -6.05 -46.75
CA GLY A 71 23.73 -5.32 -46.59
C GLY A 71 22.96 -5.14 -47.90
N VAL A 72 21.63 -5.35 -47.89
CA VAL A 72 20.70 -4.81 -48.89
C VAL A 72 19.44 -4.30 -48.19
N LEU A 73 19.15 -3.01 -48.39
CA LEU A 73 17.89 -2.37 -48.03
C LEU A 73 16.80 -2.71 -49.05
N TYR A 74 15.56 -2.86 -48.58
CA TYR A 74 14.40 -2.34 -49.32
C TYR A 74 13.46 -1.61 -48.36
N ARG A 75 12.87 -0.51 -48.85
CA ARG A 75 12.13 0.47 -48.05
C ARG A 75 10.80 0.77 -48.75
N SER A 76 9.78 1.07 -47.93
CA SER A 76 8.65 1.98 -48.28
C SER A 76 7.52 1.41 -49.19
N PRO A 77 6.35 2.09 -49.28
CA PRO A 77 5.41 2.34 -48.17
C PRO A 77 3.91 2.25 -48.62
N LEU A 78 3.02 2.95 -47.89
CA LEU A 78 1.59 3.27 -48.14
C LEU A 78 0.57 2.30 -47.49
N ALA A 79 -0.58 2.68 -46.94
CA ALA A 79 -1.17 3.89 -46.32
C ALA A 79 -2.69 3.93 -46.60
N SER A 80 -3.47 4.38 -45.61
CA SER A 80 -4.90 4.81 -45.67
C SER A 80 -5.99 3.76 -45.92
N GLY A 81 -7.13 3.90 -45.21
CA GLY A 81 -8.35 3.12 -45.46
C GLY A 81 -9.33 2.99 -44.29
N ASP A 82 -9.85 4.09 -43.73
CA ASP A 82 -11.05 4.03 -42.88
C ASP A 82 -12.28 3.62 -43.71
N TYR A 83 -13.13 2.72 -43.20
CA TYR A 83 -14.60 2.79 -43.42
C TYR A 83 -15.38 1.90 -42.44
N ILE A 84 -16.50 2.43 -41.95
CA ILE A 84 -17.46 1.80 -41.03
C ILE A 84 -18.37 0.82 -41.79
N GLY A 85 -18.71 -0.34 -41.21
CA GLY A 85 -19.70 -1.26 -41.80
C GLY A 85 -20.12 -2.42 -40.91
N SER A 86 -21.27 -2.32 -40.26
CA SER A 86 -21.90 -3.40 -39.48
C SER A 86 -22.42 -4.54 -40.36
N GLY A 87 -22.27 -5.80 -39.94
CA GLY A 87 -22.76 -6.94 -40.73
C GLY A 87 -22.67 -8.30 -40.03
N ARG A 88 -23.78 -8.74 -39.42
CA ARG A 88 -23.96 -10.11 -38.89
C ARG A 88 -23.62 -11.16 -39.96
N ARG A 89 -22.82 -12.19 -39.62
CA ARG A 89 -22.73 -13.43 -40.42
C ARG A 89 -23.17 -14.64 -39.59
N LYS A 90 -24.12 -15.39 -40.14
CA LYS A 90 -24.56 -16.69 -39.63
C LYS A 90 -23.52 -17.76 -39.99
N MET A 91 -23.43 -18.79 -39.15
CA MET A 91 -22.79 -20.06 -39.49
C MET A 91 -23.38 -20.65 -40.78
N LEU A 92 -22.53 -21.30 -41.58
CA LEU A 92 -22.97 -22.27 -42.59
C LEU A 92 -22.13 -23.54 -42.46
N THR A 93 -22.72 -24.57 -41.88
CA THR A 93 -22.13 -25.91 -41.77
C THR A 93 -22.16 -26.59 -43.13
N VAL A 94 -21.03 -27.09 -43.61
CA VAL A 94 -20.97 -27.97 -44.79
C VAL A 94 -20.62 -29.37 -44.32
N CYS A 95 -21.59 -30.28 -44.45
CA CYS A 95 -21.41 -31.70 -44.17
C CYS A 95 -20.90 -32.40 -45.44
N GLY A 96 -19.87 -33.24 -45.31
CA GLY A 96 -19.28 -33.99 -46.43
C GLY A 96 -18.93 -35.40 -46.01
N VAL A 97 -19.82 -36.35 -46.30
CA VAL A 97 -19.61 -37.79 -46.05
C VAL A 97 -19.58 -38.54 -47.37
N THR A 98 -18.43 -39.14 -47.69
CA THR A 98 -18.33 -40.30 -48.59
C THR A 98 -17.14 -41.15 -48.14
N GLY A 99 -17.40 -42.37 -47.66
CA GLY A 99 -16.35 -43.35 -47.37
C GLY A 99 -16.15 -44.32 -48.54
N VAL A 100 -14.93 -44.88 -48.64
CA VAL A 100 -14.63 -46.09 -49.41
C VAL A 100 -13.67 -46.94 -48.57
N THR A 101 -13.93 -48.25 -48.50
CA THR A 101 -13.19 -49.24 -47.70
C THR A 101 -12.22 -50.06 -48.55
N SER A 102 -11.04 -50.41 -48.01
CA SER A 102 -10.28 -51.58 -48.46
C SER A 102 -9.26 -52.09 -47.43
N ASP A 103 -9.63 -53.19 -46.76
CA ASP A 103 -8.85 -54.34 -46.27
C ASP A 103 -7.37 -54.22 -45.86
N ASN A 104 -7.14 -54.53 -44.57
CA ASN A 104 -6.19 -55.49 -43.99
C ASN A 104 -4.88 -55.85 -44.74
N ALA A 105 -3.75 -55.61 -44.05
CA ALA A 105 -2.63 -56.53 -44.01
C ALA A 105 -2.00 -56.55 -42.61
N SER A 106 -2.04 -57.70 -41.94
CA SER A 106 -1.42 -57.94 -40.64
C SER A 106 0.04 -58.40 -40.80
N VAL A 107 0.98 -57.75 -40.10
CA VAL A 107 2.30 -58.33 -39.79
C VAL A 107 2.56 -58.16 -38.31
N GLU A 108 2.93 -59.26 -37.67
CA GLU A 108 3.18 -59.38 -36.23
C GLU A 108 4.69 -59.36 -35.98
N LYS A 109 5.09 -59.00 -34.75
CA LYS A 109 6.46 -59.03 -34.16
C LYS A 109 7.37 -57.83 -34.49
N ASP A 110 8.24 -57.36 -33.59
CA ASP A 110 8.69 -57.94 -32.30
C ASP A 110 8.50 -56.98 -31.10
N LYS A 111 8.35 -57.56 -29.90
CA LYS A 111 8.56 -56.83 -28.64
C LYS A 111 10.06 -56.73 -28.36
N VAL A 112 10.58 -55.51 -28.27
CA VAL A 112 11.79 -55.23 -27.50
C VAL A 112 11.35 -54.56 -26.21
N ASP A 113 11.65 -55.23 -25.10
CA ASP A 113 11.37 -54.77 -23.74
C ASP A 113 12.54 -53.87 -23.31
N ASP A 114 12.36 -52.55 -23.39
CA ASP A 114 13.36 -51.58 -22.92
C ASP A 114 12.82 -50.88 -21.66
N GLY A 115 13.23 -51.42 -20.51
CA GLY A 115 12.70 -51.05 -19.20
C GLY A 115 13.23 -49.70 -18.72
N THR A 116 12.55 -48.61 -19.07
CA THR A 116 12.73 -47.28 -18.46
C THR A 116 11.39 -46.62 -18.12
N ASN A 117 11.33 -46.04 -16.91
CA ASN A 117 10.31 -45.15 -16.32
C ASN A 117 8.88 -45.13 -16.91
N GLN A 118 8.01 -46.04 -16.45
CA GLN A 118 6.57 -45.98 -16.71
C GLN A 118 5.77 -45.02 -15.80
N ALA A 119 6.45 -44.18 -15.00
CA ALA A 119 5.81 -43.25 -14.06
C ALA A 119 5.78 -41.78 -14.53
N ASP A 120 6.70 -41.36 -15.40
CA ASP A 120 6.92 -39.94 -15.75
C ASP A 120 5.92 -39.38 -16.78
N ASP A 121 5.18 -40.24 -17.48
CA ASP A 121 4.26 -39.90 -18.58
C ASP A 121 2.89 -39.36 -18.13
N HIS A 122 2.58 -39.38 -16.82
CA HIS A 122 1.26 -38.98 -16.30
C HIS A 122 1.13 -37.52 -15.80
N ILE A 123 2.23 -36.75 -15.77
CA ILE A 123 2.23 -35.36 -15.24
C ILE A 123 1.86 -34.33 -16.31
N CYS A 124 2.37 -34.50 -17.52
CA CYS A 124 2.07 -33.66 -18.68
C CYS A 124 2.49 -34.38 -19.96
N GLY A 125 1.83 -34.07 -21.08
CA GLY A 125 2.25 -34.49 -22.40
C GLY A 125 3.55 -33.83 -22.86
N LYS A 126 3.99 -34.18 -24.08
CA LYS A 126 5.26 -33.71 -24.65
C LYS A 126 5.27 -32.17 -24.76
N PRO A 127 6.30 -31.47 -24.21
CA PRO A 127 6.42 -30.03 -24.33
C PRO A 127 6.41 -29.55 -25.79
N LEU A 128 5.61 -28.52 -26.05
CA LEU A 128 5.52 -27.82 -27.32
C LEU A 128 6.08 -26.39 -27.20
N ARG A 129 6.21 -25.70 -28.34
CA ARG A 129 6.87 -24.39 -28.42
C ARG A 129 6.32 -23.34 -27.46
N GLY A 130 5.00 -23.31 -27.25
CA GLY A 130 4.33 -22.23 -26.55
C GLY A 130 4.36 -20.89 -27.29
N ARG A 131 4.03 -19.82 -26.56
CA ARG A 131 3.89 -18.44 -27.04
C ARG A 131 4.48 -17.48 -26.01
N PRO A 132 5.14 -16.39 -26.43
CA PRO A 132 5.72 -15.40 -25.52
C PRO A 132 4.69 -14.54 -24.79
N LEU A 133 3.42 -14.51 -25.23
CA LEU A 133 2.36 -13.76 -24.57
C LEU A 133 1.08 -14.59 -24.45
N PRO A 134 0.28 -14.39 -23.39
CA PRO A 134 0.54 -13.50 -22.23
C PRO A 134 1.71 -13.99 -21.35
N PHE A 135 2.20 -13.13 -20.46
CA PHE A 135 3.18 -13.49 -19.44
C PHE A 135 2.54 -14.30 -18.30
N GLY A 136 3.35 -15.09 -17.60
CA GLY A 136 2.90 -16.05 -16.60
C GLY A 136 2.36 -17.35 -17.21
N PRO A 137 1.74 -18.20 -16.39
CA PRO A 137 1.03 -19.37 -16.82
C PRO A 137 -0.37 -18.97 -17.30
N SER A 138 -0.84 -19.57 -18.38
CA SER A 138 -2.19 -19.33 -18.92
C SER A 138 -2.77 -20.62 -19.47
N ALA A 139 -3.95 -20.98 -18.96
CA ALA A 139 -4.73 -22.07 -19.51
C ALA A 139 -5.09 -21.77 -20.97
N MET A 140 -5.03 -22.80 -21.79
CA MET A 140 -5.54 -22.82 -23.15
C MET A 140 -6.29 -24.14 -23.35
N ASN A 141 -6.97 -24.29 -24.49
CA ASN A 141 -7.51 -25.59 -24.89
C ASN A 141 -6.40 -26.67 -24.75
N ASP A 142 -6.74 -27.75 -24.04
CA ASP A 142 -5.89 -28.93 -23.78
C ASP A 142 -4.57 -28.75 -22.99
N GLY A 143 -4.20 -27.57 -22.50
CA GLY A 143 -2.95 -27.42 -21.73
C GLY A 143 -2.66 -26.02 -21.18
N VAL A 144 -1.47 -25.83 -20.61
CA VAL A 144 -1.02 -24.53 -20.07
C VAL A 144 0.20 -24.01 -20.83
N ASN A 145 0.14 -22.74 -21.24
CA ASN A 145 1.28 -21.99 -21.75
C ASN A 145 1.97 -21.25 -20.60
N PHE A 146 3.28 -21.45 -20.45
CA PHE A 146 4.14 -20.74 -19.52
C PHE A 146 4.98 -19.72 -20.30
N SER A 147 5.12 -18.50 -19.78
CA SER A 147 5.94 -17.46 -20.40
C SER A 147 6.57 -16.53 -19.36
N VAL A 148 7.88 -16.30 -19.45
CA VAL A 148 8.62 -15.43 -18.51
C VAL A 148 9.74 -14.65 -19.21
N HIS A 149 9.95 -13.40 -18.78
CA HIS A 149 11.01 -12.54 -19.30
C HIS A 149 12.35 -12.77 -18.58
N SER A 150 13.41 -13.03 -19.33
CA SER A 150 14.80 -12.95 -18.87
C SER A 150 15.74 -12.74 -20.05
N SER A 151 16.39 -11.57 -20.10
CA SER A 151 17.29 -11.20 -21.19
C SER A 151 18.66 -11.87 -21.03
N GLY A 152 19.23 -11.81 -19.83
CA GLY A 152 20.57 -12.34 -19.52
C GLY A 152 20.67 -13.84 -19.25
N ALA A 153 19.55 -14.58 -19.17
CA ALA A 153 19.59 -16.02 -18.98
C ALA A 153 20.17 -16.76 -20.20
N SER A 154 21.05 -17.73 -19.92
CA SER A 154 21.62 -18.66 -20.89
C SER A 154 20.77 -19.93 -21.04
N ALA A 155 20.09 -20.37 -19.97
CA ALA A 155 19.15 -21.49 -19.97
C ALA A 155 18.05 -21.27 -18.93
N VAL A 156 16.87 -21.83 -19.18
CA VAL A 156 15.71 -21.83 -18.27
C VAL A 156 15.11 -23.23 -18.23
N SER A 157 14.83 -23.74 -17.03
CA SER A 157 13.99 -24.92 -16.82
C SER A 157 12.69 -24.53 -16.13
N LEU A 158 11.58 -25.13 -16.55
CA LEU A 158 10.31 -25.12 -15.82
C LEU A 158 10.29 -26.31 -14.85
N CYS A 159 10.17 -26.03 -13.56
CA CYS A 159 10.10 -27.04 -12.49
C CYS A 159 8.66 -27.18 -12.02
N LEU A 160 8.09 -28.39 -12.13
CA LEU A 160 6.74 -28.73 -11.68
C LEU A 160 6.78 -29.47 -10.34
N TYR A 161 5.77 -29.22 -9.52
CA TYR A 161 5.62 -29.75 -8.16
C TYR A 161 4.20 -30.26 -7.92
N THR A 162 4.06 -31.36 -7.19
CA THR A 162 2.87 -31.59 -6.36
C THR A 162 3.02 -30.85 -5.02
N GLU A 163 1.93 -30.52 -4.34
CA GLU A 163 1.99 -29.91 -2.99
C GLU A 163 2.84 -30.76 -2.03
N ALA A 164 2.65 -32.08 -2.06
CA ALA A 164 3.40 -33.03 -1.22
C ALA A 164 4.90 -33.12 -1.56
N ASP A 165 5.34 -32.75 -2.76
CA ASP A 165 6.77 -32.73 -3.12
C ASP A 165 7.39 -31.38 -2.81
N LEU A 166 6.64 -30.28 -2.97
CA LEU A 166 7.04 -28.95 -2.51
C LEU A 166 7.33 -28.94 -0.99
N GLU A 167 6.46 -29.54 -0.18
CA GLU A 167 6.68 -29.72 1.28
C GLU A 167 7.99 -30.45 1.61
N LYS A 168 8.45 -31.35 0.74
CA LYS A 168 9.71 -32.10 0.88
C LYS A 168 10.91 -31.40 0.24
N GLY A 169 10.71 -30.26 -0.45
CA GLY A 169 11.73 -29.59 -1.26
C GLY A 169 12.16 -30.40 -2.49
N GLN A 170 11.28 -31.25 -3.03
CA GLN A 170 11.55 -32.14 -4.17
C GLN A 170 10.84 -31.64 -5.42
N ILE A 171 11.52 -31.65 -6.57
CA ILE A 171 10.93 -31.33 -7.87
C ILE A 171 10.27 -32.59 -8.42
N THR A 172 8.99 -32.52 -8.79
CA THR A 172 8.26 -33.66 -9.38
C THR A 172 8.67 -33.87 -10.84
N LYS A 173 8.85 -32.81 -11.62
CA LYS A 173 9.34 -32.88 -13.02
C LYS A 173 10.06 -31.59 -13.43
N GLU A 174 11.25 -31.68 -14.00
CA GLU A 174 11.98 -30.54 -14.57
C GLU A 174 11.97 -30.62 -16.10
N ILE A 175 11.70 -29.50 -16.76
CA ILE A 175 11.55 -29.39 -18.22
C ILE A 175 12.47 -28.27 -18.71
N GLU A 176 13.57 -28.64 -19.36
CA GLU A 176 14.51 -27.70 -19.97
C GLU A 176 13.90 -27.03 -21.22
N LEU A 177 13.96 -25.70 -21.31
CA LEU A 177 13.48 -24.94 -22.46
C LEU A 177 14.60 -24.77 -23.49
N HIS A 178 14.40 -25.28 -24.70
CA HIS A 178 15.41 -25.19 -25.77
C HIS A 178 15.59 -23.73 -26.25
N PRO A 179 16.78 -23.10 -26.12
CA PRO A 179 16.94 -21.65 -26.35
C PRO A 179 16.55 -21.15 -27.74
N GLU A 180 16.69 -21.97 -28.78
CA GLU A 180 16.31 -21.58 -30.16
C GLU A 180 14.81 -21.76 -30.48
N PHE A 181 14.07 -22.50 -29.65
CA PHE A 181 12.69 -22.91 -29.95
C PHE A 181 11.70 -22.32 -28.93
N ASN A 182 12.05 -22.44 -27.65
CA ASN A 182 11.30 -21.98 -26.48
C ASN A 182 11.73 -20.58 -25.99
N LYS A 183 12.35 -19.77 -26.86
CA LYS A 183 12.61 -18.34 -26.62
C LYS A 183 12.19 -17.52 -27.85
N THR A 184 11.62 -16.34 -27.61
CA THR A 184 11.33 -15.33 -28.66
C THR A 184 11.75 -13.97 -28.12
N GLY A 185 12.85 -13.41 -28.67
CA GLY A 185 13.51 -12.25 -28.06
C GLY A 185 14.04 -12.63 -26.67
N ASP A 186 13.71 -11.82 -25.67
CA ASP A 186 14.08 -12.03 -24.25
C ASP A 186 13.02 -12.80 -23.43
N VAL A 187 12.02 -13.37 -24.11
CA VAL A 187 10.91 -14.09 -23.46
C VAL A 187 11.04 -15.59 -23.70
N TRP A 188 11.17 -16.34 -22.60
CA TRP A 188 11.17 -17.80 -22.57
C TRP A 188 9.75 -18.33 -22.44
N HIS A 189 9.38 -19.36 -23.20
CA HIS A 189 8.02 -19.88 -23.21
C HIS A 189 7.94 -21.36 -23.60
N VAL A 190 6.97 -22.08 -23.03
CA VAL A 190 6.68 -23.49 -23.32
C VAL A 190 5.19 -23.77 -23.16
N PHE A 191 4.64 -24.68 -23.95
CA PHE A 191 3.27 -25.16 -23.78
C PHE A 191 3.27 -26.63 -23.38
N LEU A 192 2.54 -26.94 -22.31
CA LEU A 192 2.40 -28.29 -21.76
C LEU A 192 0.97 -28.80 -22.00
N PRO A 193 0.74 -29.65 -23.03
CA PRO A 193 -0.55 -30.30 -23.24
C PRO A 193 -0.81 -31.35 -22.16
N ALA A 194 -2.08 -31.63 -21.89
CA ALA A 194 -2.55 -32.65 -20.94
C ALA A 194 -1.85 -32.58 -19.57
N ILE A 195 -1.62 -31.37 -19.07
CA ILE A 195 -1.02 -31.14 -17.75
C ILE A 195 -2.00 -31.57 -16.65
N ALA A 196 -1.49 -32.28 -15.64
CA ALA A 196 -2.28 -32.74 -14.51
C ALA A 196 -2.82 -31.55 -13.68
N PRO A 197 -4.03 -31.65 -13.11
CA PRO A 197 -4.57 -30.63 -12.23
C PRO A 197 -3.76 -30.56 -10.92
N ASN A 198 -3.89 -29.43 -10.20
CA ASN A 198 -3.32 -29.23 -8.86
C ASN A 198 -1.79 -29.31 -8.80
N LEU A 199 -1.12 -28.96 -9.90
CA LEU A 199 0.32 -28.74 -9.90
C LEU A 199 0.67 -27.31 -9.49
N LEU A 200 1.86 -27.17 -8.93
CA LEU A 200 2.56 -25.91 -8.71
C LEU A 200 3.79 -25.86 -9.62
N TYR A 201 4.36 -24.68 -9.82
CA TYR A 201 5.52 -24.49 -10.69
C TYR A 201 6.48 -23.41 -10.19
N GLY A 202 7.73 -23.50 -10.64
CA GLY A 202 8.75 -22.46 -10.53
C GLY A 202 9.73 -22.58 -11.67
N TYR A 203 10.75 -21.73 -11.72
CA TYR A 203 11.78 -21.80 -12.75
C TYR A 203 13.18 -21.91 -12.17
N ARG A 204 14.01 -22.79 -12.75
CA ARG A 204 15.47 -22.72 -12.62
C ARG A 204 15.98 -21.80 -13.72
N VAL A 205 16.76 -20.79 -13.37
CA VAL A 205 17.33 -19.85 -14.35
C VAL A 205 18.85 -19.86 -14.23
N ASN A 206 19.53 -20.10 -15.34
CA ASN A 206 20.99 -20.11 -15.42
C ASN A 206 21.47 -18.93 -16.28
N GLY A 207 22.64 -18.39 -15.97
CA GLY A 207 23.20 -17.20 -16.58
C GLY A 207 24.55 -16.85 -15.97
N ARG A 208 25.01 -15.62 -16.19
CA ARG A 208 26.27 -15.15 -15.60
C ARG A 208 26.07 -14.76 -14.13
N PHE A 209 26.80 -15.38 -13.20
CA PHE A 209 26.94 -14.86 -11.84
C PHE A 209 28.16 -13.94 -11.75
N SER A 210 27.93 -12.66 -11.57
CA SER A 210 28.93 -11.57 -11.52
C SER A 210 28.28 -10.37 -10.80
N PRO A 211 28.09 -10.45 -9.47
CA PRO A 211 27.37 -9.43 -8.70
C PRO A 211 28.00 -8.04 -8.81
N GLU A 212 29.32 -7.95 -8.97
CA GLU A 212 30.08 -6.71 -9.23
C GLU A 212 29.76 -6.03 -10.57
N GLU A 213 29.04 -6.71 -11.46
CA GLU A 213 28.40 -6.10 -12.63
C GLU A 213 26.87 -6.16 -12.56
N GLY A 214 26.28 -6.46 -11.40
CA GLY A 214 24.84 -6.59 -11.19
C GLY A 214 24.18 -7.85 -11.79
N CYS A 215 24.93 -8.86 -12.24
CA CYS A 215 24.36 -10.12 -12.74
C CYS A 215 24.32 -11.19 -11.63
N CYS A 216 23.12 -11.65 -11.25
CA CYS A 216 22.93 -12.49 -10.05
C CYS A 216 22.17 -13.80 -10.35
N TYR A 217 22.49 -14.45 -11.47
CA TYR A 217 21.89 -15.73 -11.87
C TYR A 217 22.45 -16.91 -11.05
N ASP A 218 21.63 -17.52 -10.19
CA ASP A 218 22.00 -18.73 -9.44
C ASP A 218 21.06 -19.90 -9.79
N SER A 219 21.60 -20.90 -10.49
CA SER A 219 20.86 -22.10 -10.88
C SER A 219 20.52 -23.06 -9.72
N ASN A 220 21.05 -22.82 -8.52
CA ASN A 220 20.67 -23.59 -7.32
C ASN A 220 19.29 -23.16 -6.79
N CYS A 221 18.89 -21.92 -7.04
CA CYS A 221 17.57 -21.39 -6.69
C CYS A 221 16.49 -21.86 -7.67
N ILE A 222 15.28 -22.13 -7.15
CA ILE A 222 14.06 -22.20 -7.95
C ILE A 222 13.23 -20.96 -7.66
N LEU A 223 12.90 -20.22 -8.71
CA LEU A 223 12.31 -18.90 -8.65
C LEU A 223 10.80 -18.92 -8.84
N VAL A 224 10.11 -18.03 -8.13
CA VAL A 224 8.68 -17.76 -8.30
C VAL A 224 8.48 -16.83 -9.49
N ASP A 225 7.62 -17.22 -10.43
CA ASP A 225 7.23 -16.38 -11.57
C ASP A 225 6.69 -15.02 -11.10
N PRO A 226 7.21 -13.88 -11.61
CA PRO A 226 6.66 -12.57 -11.31
C PRO A 226 5.14 -12.44 -11.56
N TYR A 227 4.59 -13.20 -12.52
CA TYR A 227 3.16 -13.17 -12.91
C TYR A 227 2.30 -14.28 -12.26
N ALA A 228 2.83 -15.05 -11.30
CA ALA A 228 2.06 -16.07 -10.57
C ALA A 228 0.77 -15.49 -9.94
N LYS A 229 -0.36 -16.20 -10.06
CA LYS A 229 -1.68 -15.74 -9.57
C LYS A 229 -2.00 -16.18 -8.14
N ALA A 230 -1.27 -17.17 -7.64
CA ALA A 230 -1.17 -17.54 -6.24
C ALA A 230 0.23 -18.13 -6.00
N VAL A 231 0.77 -18.00 -4.78
CA VAL A 231 2.10 -18.49 -4.39
C VAL A 231 1.99 -19.33 -3.12
N ILE A 232 2.61 -20.51 -3.15
CA ILE A 232 2.53 -21.54 -2.10
C ILE A 232 3.91 -21.77 -1.52
N SER A 233 3.98 -21.91 -0.18
CA SER A 233 5.23 -22.17 0.54
C SER A 233 5.03 -22.67 1.99
N ARG A 234 4.09 -22.04 2.71
CA ARG A 234 3.75 -22.33 4.11
C ARG A 234 2.24 -22.28 4.29
N GLY A 235 1.74 -23.11 5.22
CA GLY A 235 0.30 -23.31 5.49
C GLY A 235 -0.44 -22.06 5.96
N LEU A 236 -0.61 -21.94 7.29
CA LEU A 236 -1.31 -20.82 7.92
C LEU A 236 -0.33 -19.70 8.33
N TYR A 237 -0.87 -18.50 8.54
CA TYR A 237 -0.11 -17.34 9.04
C TYR A 237 0.66 -17.67 10.32
N GLY A 238 1.95 -17.30 10.36
CA GLY A 238 2.85 -17.52 11.50
C GLY A 238 3.44 -18.93 11.58
N MET A 239 3.00 -19.88 10.75
CA MET A 239 3.57 -21.23 10.72
C MET A 239 4.93 -21.23 10.03
N LEU A 240 5.97 -21.70 10.76
CA LEU A 240 7.30 -21.93 10.19
C LEU A 240 7.26 -23.00 9.08
N GLY A 241 8.18 -22.89 8.11
CA GLY A 241 8.39 -23.94 7.11
C GLY A 241 9.13 -25.17 7.67
N PRO A 242 9.31 -26.22 6.84
CA PRO A 242 10.04 -27.42 7.21
C PRO A 242 11.41 -27.12 7.83
N GLY A 243 11.75 -27.81 8.93
CA GLY A 243 12.99 -27.59 9.67
C GLY A 243 13.10 -26.24 10.40
N GLY A 244 12.01 -25.47 10.50
CA GLY A 244 12.01 -24.12 11.08
C GLY A 244 12.43 -23.03 10.08
N ASN A 245 12.47 -23.34 8.78
CA ASN A 245 12.86 -22.38 7.76
C ASN A 245 11.79 -21.29 7.56
N CYS A 246 12.20 -20.01 7.66
CA CYS A 246 11.34 -18.85 7.40
C CYS A 246 11.23 -18.52 5.90
N TRP A 247 12.14 -19.05 5.08
CA TRP A 247 12.20 -18.93 3.62
C TRP A 247 12.26 -20.32 2.96
N PRO A 248 11.21 -21.16 3.11
CA PRO A 248 11.12 -22.44 2.39
C PRO A 248 10.89 -22.20 0.90
N GLN A 249 11.03 -23.26 0.10
CA GLN A 249 10.78 -23.18 -1.34
C GLN A 249 9.36 -22.66 -1.61
N MET A 250 9.27 -21.67 -2.49
CA MET A 250 8.01 -21.09 -2.96
C MET A 250 7.72 -21.61 -4.38
N ALA A 251 6.45 -21.81 -4.71
CA ALA A 251 6.01 -22.17 -6.06
C ALA A 251 4.72 -21.44 -6.42
N GLY A 252 4.58 -21.04 -7.68
CA GLY A 252 3.34 -20.47 -8.23
C GLY A 252 2.29 -21.56 -8.49
N MET A 253 1.03 -21.19 -8.47
CA MET A 253 -0.09 -22.06 -8.86
C MET A 253 -0.18 -22.25 -10.39
N VAL A 254 -0.26 -23.48 -10.87
CA VAL A 254 -0.67 -23.76 -12.27
C VAL A 254 -2.18 -23.54 -12.39
N PRO A 255 -2.67 -22.72 -13.35
CA PRO A 255 -4.11 -22.49 -13.52
C PRO A 255 -4.84 -23.78 -13.93
N PRO A 256 -6.07 -24.01 -13.45
CA PRO A 256 -6.87 -25.16 -13.85
C PRO A 256 -7.24 -25.09 -15.34
N LEU A 257 -7.40 -26.25 -15.99
CA LEU A 257 -7.83 -26.36 -17.38
C LEU A 257 -9.35 -26.24 -17.56
N GLU A 258 -10.12 -26.56 -16.50
CA GLU A 258 -11.55 -26.33 -16.44
C GLU A 258 -11.78 -24.99 -15.71
N GLU A 259 -12.45 -24.06 -16.38
CA GLU A 259 -12.77 -22.73 -15.83
C GLU A 259 -13.87 -22.86 -14.77
N ASP A 260 -13.47 -22.85 -13.50
CA ASP A 260 -14.35 -22.54 -12.37
C ASP A 260 -14.44 -21.01 -12.25
N GLU A 261 -15.14 -20.37 -13.21
CA GLU A 261 -15.35 -18.92 -13.23
C GLU A 261 -16.00 -18.47 -11.90
N PHE A 262 -15.40 -17.47 -11.27
CA PHE A 262 -15.96 -16.91 -10.03
C PHE A 262 -17.29 -16.18 -10.33
N ASP A 263 -18.37 -16.64 -9.71
CA ASP A 263 -19.68 -15.99 -9.83
C ASP A 263 -19.69 -14.65 -9.10
N TRP A 264 -19.49 -13.59 -9.87
CA TRP A 264 -19.61 -12.21 -9.41
C TRP A 264 -21.05 -11.81 -9.04
N GLU A 265 -22.06 -12.64 -9.27
CA GLU A 265 -23.48 -12.38 -8.98
C GLU A 265 -24.02 -11.09 -9.65
N GLY A 266 -23.41 -10.70 -10.78
CA GLY A 266 -23.72 -9.46 -11.48
C GLY A 266 -23.07 -8.21 -10.89
N ASP A 267 -22.01 -8.35 -10.09
CA ASP A 267 -21.23 -7.25 -9.54
C ASP A 267 -20.81 -6.22 -10.59
N SER A 268 -20.67 -4.97 -10.14
CA SER A 268 -20.12 -3.87 -10.92
C SER A 268 -19.51 -2.84 -9.96
N PRO A 269 -18.24 -2.41 -10.18
CA PRO A 269 -17.57 -1.41 -9.36
C PRO A 269 -18.45 -0.19 -9.04
N PRO A 270 -18.62 0.22 -7.76
CA PRO A 270 -19.57 1.26 -7.36
C PRO A 270 -19.35 2.63 -8.01
N ARG A 271 -18.10 2.95 -8.39
CA ARG A 271 -17.70 4.20 -9.09
C ARG A 271 -18.25 5.46 -8.41
N LEU A 272 -18.10 5.52 -7.10
CA LEU A 272 -18.36 6.69 -6.28
C LEU A 272 -17.50 7.86 -6.78
N LYS A 273 -18.05 9.08 -6.70
CA LYS A 273 -17.29 10.29 -7.01
C LYS A 273 -16.25 10.49 -5.90
N GLN A 274 -15.01 10.79 -6.27
CA GLN A 274 -13.92 10.85 -5.30
C GLN A 274 -14.17 11.86 -4.15
N LYS A 275 -14.73 13.03 -4.45
CA LYS A 275 -15.14 14.04 -3.44
C LYS A 275 -16.18 13.54 -2.41
N ASP A 276 -16.85 12.43 -2.70
CA ASP A 276 -17.90 11.82 -1.87
C ASP A 276 -17.39 10.65 -1.02
N LEU A 277 -16.09 10.35 -1.10
CA LEU A 277 -15.46 9.28 -0.33
C LEU A 277 -15.17 9.67 1.12
N ILE A 278 -15.20 8.65 1.98
CA ILE A 278 -14.64 8.60 3.32
C ILE A 278 -13.92 7.25 3.38
N ILE A 279 -12.59 7.30 3.40
CA ILE A 279 -11.71 6.14 3.33
C ILE A 279 -11.50 5.58 4.74
N TYR A 280 -11.48 4.25 4.85
CA TYR A 280 -11.16 3.52 6.06
C TYR A 280 -9.94 2.63 5.81
N GLU A 281 -8.79 3.06 6.30
CA GLU A 281 -7.50 2.35 6.21
C GLU A 281 -7.49 1.20 7.22
N MET A 282 -7.30 -0.03 6.75
CA MET A 282 -7.42 -1.21 7.62
C MET A 282 -6.56 -2.40 7.22
N HIS A 283 -6.27 -3.23 8.21
CA HIS A 283 -5.49 -4.44 8.07
C HIS A 283 -6.37 -5.69 8.09
N VAL A 284 -6.33 -6.53 7.03
CA VAL A 284 -7.18 -7.73 6.89
C VAL A 284 -7.11 -8.63 8.14
N ARG A 285 -5.89 -8.99 8.57
CA ARG A 285 -5.69 -9.76 9.80
C ARG A 285 -6.15 -9.02 11.06
N GLY A 286 -5.57 -7.85 11.34
CA GLY A 286 -5.85 -7.08 12.56
C GLY A 286 -7.34 -6.80 12.81
N PHE A 287 -8.14 -6.57 11.76
CA PHE A 287 -9.56 -6.23 11.90
C PHE A 287 -10.40 -7.33 12.55
N THR A 288 -10.06 -8.61 12.38
CA THR A 288 -10.87 -9.72 12.92
C THR A 288 -10.08 -10.80 13.66
N ARG A 289 -8.78 -10.60 13.87
CA ARG A 289 -7.94 -11.60 14.55
C ARG A 289 -8.23 -11.72 16.05
N ASP A 290 -8.72 -10.64 16.69
CA ASP A 290 -9.10 -10.68 18.10
C ASP A 290 -10.29 -11.62 18.35
N SER A 291 -10.28 -12.31 19.49
CA SER A 291 -11.36 -13.22 19.89
C SER A 291 -12.72 -12.53 20.07
N SER A 292 -12.74 -11.24 20.44
CA SER A 292 -13.94 -10.41 20.57
C SER A 292 -14.65 -10.15 19.25
N SER A 293 -13.99 -10.40 18.10
CA SER A 293 -14.63 -10.34 16.79
C SER A 293 -15.77 -11.37 16.66
N GLY A 294 -15.61 -12.58 17.22
CA GLY A 294 -16.61 -13.64 17.14
C GLY A 294 -16.93 -14.12 15.72
N VAL A 295 -16.02 -13.96 14.76
CA VAL A 295 -16.16 -14.45 13.37
C VAL A 295 -15.76 -15.93 13.26
N GLU A 296 -16.18 -16.61 12.19
CA GLU A 296 -15.83 -18.02 11.96
C GLU A 296 -14.35 -18.20 11.57
N HIS A 297 -13.78 -17.23 10.86
CA HIS A 297 -12.39 -17.28 10.36
C HIS A 297 -11.56 -16.04 10.78
N PRO A 298 -11.09 -15.96 12.06
CA PRO A 298 -10.43 -14.77 12.61
C PRO A 298 -9.12 -14.37 11.92
N GLY A 299 -9.12 -13.17 11.35
CA GLY A 299 -7.96 -12.55 10.69
C GLY A 299 -7.79 -12.94 9.22
N THR A 300 -8.90 -13.18 8.52
CA THR A 300 -8.94 -13.63 7.11
C THR A 300 -9.85 -12.74 6.26
N TYR A 301 -9.81 -12.91 4.94
CA TYR A 301 -10.72 -12.22 4.02
C TYR A 301 -12.21 -12.53 4.33
N LEU A 302 -12.56 -13.80 4.60
CA LEU A 302 -13.92 -14.18 4.97
C LEU A 302 -14.34 -13.62 6.35
N GLY A 303 -13.42 -13.63 7.32
CA GLY A 303 -13.68 -12.98 8.61
C GLY A 303 -13.97 -11.48 8.45
N LEU A 304 -13.26 -10.79 7.56
CA LEU A 304 -13.52 -9.39 7.20
C LEU A 304 -14.92 -9.22 6.61
N VAL A 305 -15.35 -10.11 5.69
CA VAL A 305 -16.71 -10.10 5.10
C VAL A 305 -17.81 -10.11 6.15
N GLU A 306 -17.70 -10.96 7.19
CA GLU A 306 -18.65 -11.00 8.32
C GLU A 306 -18.76 -9.65 9.07
N LYS A 307 -17.75 -8.79 8.96
CA LYS A 307 -17.66 -7.49 9.65
C LYS A 307 -17.86 -6.26 8.77
N LEU A 308 -17.99 -6.41 7.45
CA LEU A 308 -18.37 -5.30 6.56
C LEU A 308 -19.65 -4.53 6.98
N PRO A 309 -20.69 -5.16 7.59
CA PRO A 309 -21.84 -4.42 8.11
C PRO A 309 -21.49 -3.35 9.16
N HIS A 310 -20.41 -3.53 9.92
CA HIS A 310 -19.93 -2.53 10.88
C HIS A 310 -19.42 -1.26 10.19
N LEU A 311 -18.64 -1.41 9.11
CA LEU A 311 -18.14 -0.27 8.33
C LEU A 311 -19.31 0.51 7.70
N LYS A 312 -20.36 -0.19 7.28
CA LYS A 312 -21.59 0.43 6.74
C LYS A 312 -22.34 1.21 7.82
N GLU A 313 -22.36 0.70 9.05
CA GLU A 313 -22.97 1.35 10.21
C GLU A 313 -22.16 2.59 10.65
N LEU A 314 -20.83 2.47 10.73
CA LEU A 314 -19.88 3.58 10.96
C LEU A 314 -20.10 4.70 9.93
N GLY A 315 -20.40 4.31 8.70
CA GLY A 315 -20.79 5.21 7.62
C GLY A 315 -19.66 5.47 6.62
N VAL A 316 -18.57 4.71 6.64
CA VAL A 316 -17.54 4.79 5.59
C VAL A 316 -18.04 4.19 4.27
N ASN A 317 -17.42 4.55 3.15
CA ASN A 317 -17.81 4.08 1.81
C ASN A 317 -16.62 3.72 0.89
N CYS A 318 -15.42 3.72 1.44
CA CYS A 318 -14.23 3.19 0.78
C CYS A 318 -13.37 2.48 1.82
N ILE A 319 -12.87 1.31 1.49
CA ILE A 319 -11.90 0.55 2.28
C ILE A 319 -10.54 0.71 1.62
N GLU A 320 -9.50 1.06 2.37
CA GLU A 320 -8.11 1.01 1.91
C GLU A 320 -7.42 -0.14 2.65
N LEU A 321 -7.20 -1.24 1.94
CA LEU A 321 -6.54 -2.42 2.50
C LEU A 321 -5.03 -2.20 2.51
N MET A 322 -4.42 -2.32 3.70
CA MET A 322 -2.97 -2.52 3.85
C MET A 322 -2.48 -3.69 2.98
N PRO A 323 -1.17 -3.79 2.66
CA PRO A 323 -0.65 -4.69 1.63
C PRO A 323 -1.25 -6.10 1.61
N THR A 324 -1.94 -6.40 0.50
CA THR A 324 -2.60 -7.69 0.25
C THR A 324 -1.98 -8.48 -0.89
N HIS A 325 -0.89 -8.00 -1.49
CA HIS A 325 0.02 -8.83 -2.27
C HIS A 325 0.71 -9.89 -1.39
N GLU A 326 1.17 -10.99 -1.98
CA GLU A 326 1.92 -12.01 -1.23
C GLU A 326 3.23 -11.45 -0.65
N PHE A 327 3.39 -11.52 0.67
CA PHE A 327 4.58 -11.14 1.45
C PHE A 327 4.89 -12.19 2.52
N ASN A 328 6.11 -12.23 3.06
CA ASN A 328 6.49 -13.20 4.10
C ASN A 328 6.45 -12.59 5.50
N GLU A 329 5.44 -12.93 6.31
CA GLU A 329 5.35 -12.46 7.71
C GLU A 329 6.50 -12.93 8.61
N LEU A 330 7.29 -13.93 8.16
CA LEU A 330 8.41 -14.48 8.91
C LEU A 330 9.78 -13.94 8.47
N GLU A 331 9.86 -12.96 7.58
CA GLU A 331 11.14 -12.54 6.97
C GLU A 331 12.22 -12.10 7.98
N TYR A 332 11.82 -11.47 9.08
CA TYR A 332 12.66 -11.14 10.24
C TYR A 332 12.16 -11.79 11.54
N TYR A 333 11.66 -13.04 11.43
CA TYR A 333 11.19 -13.82 12.58
C TYR A 333 12.30 -14.03 13.61
N ALA A 334 12.20 -13.30 14.72
CA ALA A 334 13.18 -13.30 15.79
C ALA A 334 12.50 -13.13 17.14
N TYR A 335 12.90 -13.92 18.14
CA TYR A 335 12.41 -13.77 19.50
C TYR A 335 12.83 -12.42 20.09
N ASN A 336 11.85 -11.66 20.57
CA ASN A 336 12.03 -10.37 21.18
C ASN A 336 11.87 -10.48 22.71
N PRO A 337 12.95 -10.34 23.49
CA PRO A 337 12.90 -10.50 24.93
C PRO A 337 12.13 -9.39 25.67
N VAL A 338 11.84 -8.25 25.01
CA VAL A 338 11.09 -7.14 25.59
C VAL A 338 9.60 -7.49 25.73
N VAL A 339 9.01 -8.07 24.67
CA VAL A 339 7.59 -8.47 24.63
C VAL A 339 7.36 -9.96 24.93
N GLN A 340 8.44 -10.75 25.06
CA GLN A 340 8.39 -12.22 25.23
C GLN A 340 7.67 -12.95 24.10
N ASP A 341 7.74 -12.39 22.89
CA ASP A 341 7.06 -12.85 21.68
C ASP A 341 8.02 -12.71 20.47
N HIS A 342 7.62 -13.18 19.29
CA HIS A 342 8.44 -13.07 18.07
C HIS A 342 8.02 -11.88 17.22
N LYS A 343 9.01 -11.17 16.68
CA LYS A 343 8.78 -10.17 15.63
C LYS A 343 8.28 -10.87 14.36
N MET A 344 7.31 -10.30 13.69
CA MET A 344 6.81 -10.76 12.38
C MET A 344 6.57 -9.54 11.49
N ASN A 345 6.73 -9.64 10.17
CA ASN A 345 6.17 -8.61 9.30
C ASN A 345 4.65 -8.71 9.37
N PHE A 346 4.04 -7.82 10.15
CA PHE A 346 2.59 -7.80 10.29
C PHE A 346 1.96 -7.04 9.11
N TRP A 347 2.40 -5.80 8.87
CA TRP A 347 1.82 -4.89 7.88
C TRP A 347 1.94 -5.33 6.42
N GLY A 348 3.01 -6.04 6.04
CA GLY A 348 3.18 -6.58 4.70
C GLY A 348 3.88 -5.70 3.67
N TYR A 349 4.50 -4.58 4.07
CA TYR A 349 5.33 -3.73 3.19
C TYR A 349 6.68 -4.38 2.86
N SER A 350 6.64 -5.56 2.24
CA SER A 350 7.78 -6.34 1.73
C SER A 350 7.24 -7.36 0.72
N THR A 351 6.87 -6.90 -0.48
CA THR A 351 6.14 -7.75 -1.45
C THR A 351 7.08 -8.77 -2.12
N ILE A 352 6.63 -10.02 -2.19
CA ILE A 352 7.26 -11.14 -2.93
C ILE A 352 6.64 -11.28 -4.32
N ASN A 353 5.30 -11.29 -4.40
CA ASN A 353 4.59 -11.43 -5.67
C ASN A 353 3.38 -10.49 -5.75
N PHE A 354 3.36 -9.68 -6.81
CA PHE A 354 2.40 -8.60 -7.00
C PHE A 354 1.07 -9.04 -7.63
N PHE A 355 0.99 -10.25 -8.19
CA PHE A 355 -0.23 -10.78 -8.84
C PHE A 355 -0.99 -11.80 -7.98
N SER A 356 -0.41 -12.18 -6.85
CA SER A 356 -0.98 -13.14 -5.91
C SER A 356 -1.56 -12.40 -4.70
N PRO A 357 -2.82 -12.66 -4.28
CA PRO A 357 -3.29 -12.25 -2.98
C PRO A 357 -2.49 -12.97 -1.89
N MET A 358 -2.29 -12.32 -0.74
CA MET A 358 -1.62 -12.90 0.43
C MET A 358 -2.36 -14.17 0.86
N THR A 359 -1.74 -15.31 0.59
CA THR A 359 -2.38 -16.64 0.70
C THR A 359 -2.68 -16.98 2.16
N ARG A 360 -1.87 -16.46 3.10
CA ARG A 360 -2.05 -16.66 4.55
C ARG A 360 -3.11 -15.74 5.18
N TYR A 361 -3.80 -14.92 4.38
CA TYR A 361 -5.06 -14.26 4.78
C TYR A 361 -6.31 -15.02 4.30
N ALA A 362 -6.16 -16.13 3.56
CA ALA A 362 -7.28 -17.03 3.27
C ALA A 362 -7.61 -17.91 4.49
N ALA A 363 -8.88 -18.26 4.68
CA ALA A 363 -9.32 -19.15 5.75
C ALA A 363 -8.73 -20.56 5.63
N SER A 364 -8.53 -21.05 4.41
CA SER A 364 -7.86 -22.33 4.16
C SER A 364 -6.33 -22.21 4.02
N GLY A 365 -5.76 -21.01 4.06
CA GLY A 365 -4.32 -20.76 3.87
C GLY A 365 -3.83 -21.26 2.51
N SER A 366 -2.72 -22.00 2.50
CA SER A 366 -2.11 -22.54 1.27
C SER A 366 -2.79 -23.76 0.66
N ASN A 367 -3.92 -24.21 1.20
CA ASN A 367 -4.66 -25.36 0.67
C ASN A 367 -5.20 -25.07 -0.74
N ASN A 368 -5.58 -26.12 -1.47
CA ASN A 368 -6.16 -26.03 -2.82
C ASN A 368 -5.28 -25.21 -3.79
N CYS A 369 -3.95 -25.35 -3.67
CA CYS A 369 -2.96 -24.58 -4.42
C CYS A 369 -3.13 -23.05 -4.33
N GLY A 370 -3.73 -22.53 -3.25
CA GLY A 370 -3.98 -21.09 -3.03
C GLY A 370 -5.13 -20.50 -3.85
N ARG A 371 -5.90 -21.34 -4.58
CA ARG A 371 -7.11 -20.87 -5.30
C ARG A 371 -8.13 -20.24 -4.37
N ASP A 372 -8.21 -20.71 -3.14
CA ASP A 372 -9.14 -20.21 -2.15
C ASP A 372 -8.83 -18.74 -1.80
N ALA A 373 -7.55 -18.34 -1.71
CA ALA A 373 -7.18 -16.94 -1.50
C ALA A 373 -7.70 -16.00 -2.60
N ILE A 374 -7.68 -16.45 -3.86
CA ILE A 374 -8.25 -15.71 -5.00
C ILE A 374 -9.77 -15.61 -4.85
N LYS A 375 -10.46 -16.72 -4.54
CA LYS A 375 -11.92 -16.77 -4.37
C LYS A 375 -12.40 -15.94 -3.17
N GLU A 376 -11.71 -16.02 -2.05
CA GLU A 376 -12.04 -15.26 -0.83
C GLU A 376 -11.79 -13.75 -1.04
N PHE A 377 -10.72 -13.35 -1.73
CA PHE A 377 -10.50 -11.94 -2.08
C PHE A 377 -11.61 -11.42 -3.02
N LYS A 378 -11.96 -12.16 -4.09
CA LYS A 378 -13.08 -11.78 -4.98
C LYS A 378 -14.41 -11.71 -4.22
N THR A 379 -14.63 -12.59 -3.24
CA THR A 379 -15.79 -12.56 -2.34
C THR A 379 -15.81 -11.28 -1.49
N LEU A 380 -14.66 -10.90 -0.90
CA LEU A 380 -14.52 -9.65 -0.15
C LEU A 380 -14.92 -8.42 -0.98
N ILE A 381 -14.38 -8.32 -2.21
CA ILE A 381 -14.70 -7.23 -3.14
C ILE A 381 -16.20 -7.19 -3.45
N ARG A 382 -16.77 -8.34 -3.86
CA ARG A 382 -18.19 -8.47 -4.21
C ARG A 382 -19.13 -8.10 -3.05
N GLU A 383 -18.84 -8.54 -1.82
CA GLU A 383 -19.67 -8.21 -0.67
C GLU A 383 -19.50 -6.75 -0.22
N ALA A 384 -18.33 -6.13 -0.39
CA ALA A 384 -18.14 -4.69 -0.19
C ALA A 384 -18.93 -3.85 -1.21
N HIS A 385 -18.89 -4.24 -2.49
CA HIS A 385 -19.65 -3.60 -3.57
C HIS A 385 -21.17 -3.68 -3.35
N LYS A 386 -21.68 -4.85 -2.94
CA LYS A 386 -23.10 -5.03 -2.53
C LYS A 386 -23.53 -4.09 -1.40
N LEU A 387 -22.60 -3.66 -0.55
CA LEU A 387 -22.87 -2.68 0.50
C LEU A 387 -22.74 -1.22 0.04
N GLY A 388 -22.23 -0.98 -1.17
CA GLY A 388 -21.99 0.34 -1.77
C GLY A 388 -20.65 0.94 -1.35
N MET A 389 -19.65 0.10 -1.07
CA MET A 389 -18.29 0.51 -0.72
C MET A 389 -17.33 0.21 -1.84
N GLU A 390 -16.42 1.13 -2.12
CA GLU A 390 -15.25 0.85 -2.95
C GLU A 390 -14.14 0.16 -2.15
N VAL A 391 -13.27 -0.60 -2.81
CA VAL A 391 -12.09 -1.23 -2.19
C VAL A 391 -10.83 -0.83 -2.94
N PHE A 392 -9.90 -0.20 -2.22
CA PHE A 392 -8.55 0.11 -2.67
C PHE A 392 -7.54 -0.86 -2.07
N MET A 393 -6.44 -1.07 -2.78
CA MET A 393 -5.26 -1.77 -2.29
C MET A 393 -4.11 -0.79 -2.08
N ASP A 394 -3.41 -0.92 -0.96
CA ASP A 394 -2.05 -0.40 -0.82
C ASP A 394 -1.07 -1.27 -1.62
N VAL A 395 -0.26 -0.63 -2.48
CA VAL A 395 0.62 -1.30 -3.44
C VAL A 395 2.06 -0.81 -3.38
N VAL A 396 2.95 -1.75 -3.05
CA VAL A 396 4.36 -1.49 -2.68
C VAL A 396 5.29 -1.69 -3.87
N PHE A 397 5.05 -0.98 -4.98
CA PHE A 397 5.86 -1.11 -6.20
C PHE A 397 7.27 -0.48 -6.10
N ASN A 398 7.61 0.16 -4.99
CA ASN A 398 8.86 0.89 -4.84
C ASN A 398 10.06 0.02 -4.42
N HIS A 399 9.82 -1.15 -3.81
CA HIS A 399 10.85 -2.13 -3.42
C HIS A 399 10.25 -3.56 -3.38
N THR A 400 11.07 -4.56 -3.01
CA THR A 400 10.63 -5.96 -2.87
C THR A 400 11.28 -6.66 -1.67
N ALA A 401 10.72 -7.81 -1.29
CA ALA A 401 11.21 -8.69 -0.23
C ALA A 401 12.58 -9.36 -0.48
N GLU A 402 13.17 -9.23 -1.68
CA GLU A 402 14.50 -9.78 -1.95
C GLU A 402 15.62 -8.98 -1.25
N GLY A 403 15.31 -7.82 -0.64
CA GLY A 403 16.26 -6.98 0.10
C GLY A 403 17.43 -6.51 -0.77
N ASN A 404 18.57 -6.20 -0.14
CA ASN A 404 19.83 -5.93 -0.85
C ASN A 404 20.55 -7.24 -1.24
N GLU A 405 21.83 -7.18 -1.59
CA GLU A 405 22.68 -8.34 -1.94
C GLU A 405 22.77 -9.43 -0.85
N MET A 406 22.42 -9.13 0.40
CA MET A 406 22.39 -10.08 1.51
C MET A 406 21.01 -10.74 1.72
N GLY A 407 19.98 -10.26 1.01
CA GLY A 407 18.63 -10.82 1.08
C GLY A 407 18.42 -12.07 0.21
N PRO A 408 17.26 -12.72 0.32
CA PRO A 408 16.97 -13.97 -0.39
C PRO A 408 16.81 -13.75 -1.90
N THR A 409 17.21 -14.75 -2.70
CA THR A 409 16.89 -14.82 -4.13
C THR A 409 15.63 -15.68 -4.32
N ILE A 410 14.52 -15.04 -4.66
CA ILE A 410 13.17 -15.63 -4.72
C ILE A 410 12.58 -15.52 -6.13
N SER A 411 12.81 -14.40 -6.82
CA SER A 411 12.19 -14.09 -8.10
C SER A 411 13.07 -13.15 -8.94
N PHE A 412 12.83 -11.83 -8.86
CA PHE A 412 13.32 -10.83 -9.80
C PHE A 412 14.85 -10.83 -9.96
N ARG A 413 15.60 -10.97 -8.86
CA ARG A 413 17.07 -11.04 -8.84
C ARG A 413 17.59 -12.21 -9.68
N GLY A 414 16.99 -13.38 -9.52
CA GLY A 414 17.37 -14.57 -10.26
C GLY A 414 16.89 -14.57 -11.72
N PHE A 415 15.80 -13.87 -12.03
CA PHE A 415 15.32 -13.71 -13.41
C PHE A 415 16.13 -12.70 -14.20
N ASP A 416 16.29 -11.47 -13.72
CA ASP A 416 17.03 -10.42 -14.42
C ASP A 416 17.30 -9.21 -13.49
N ASN A 417 18.24 -9.37 -12.55
CA ASN A 417 18.58 -8.37 -11.53
C ASN A 417 18.79 -6.95 -12.10
N ARG A 418 19.50 -6.82 -13.23
CA ARG A 418 19.78 -5.53 -13.93
C ARG A 418 18.52 -4.84 -14.49
N VAL A 419 17.50 -5.62 -14.83
CA VAL A 419 16.22 -5.12 -15.37
C VAL A 419 15.30 -4.69 -14.24
N TYR A 420 15.17 -5.51 -13.20
CA TYR A 420 14.15 -5.30 -12.15
C TYR A 420 14.57 -4.38 -11.00
N TYR A 421 15.86 -4.23 -10.71
CA TYR A 421 16.33 -3.36 -9.62
C TYR A 421 17.12 -2.15 -10.12
N MET A 422 17.08 -1.07 -9.35
CA MET A 422 17.95 0.08 -9.55
C MET A 422 19.34 -0.25 -9.00
N ILE A 423 20.32 -0.36 -9.89
CA ILE A 423 21.68 -0.79 -9.53
C ILE A 423 22.72 0.23 -10.00
N ALA A 424 23.71 0.50 -9.15
CA ALA A 424 24.88 1.30 -9.47
C ALA A 424 25.88 0.53 -10.35
N PRO A 425 26.85 1.21 -11.02
CA PRO A 425 27.72 0.57 -12.01
C PRO A 425 28.61 -0.58 -11.51
N LYS A 426 28.76 -0.79 -10.18
CA LYS A 426 29.51 -1.93 -9.61
C LYS A 426 28.62 -2.94 -8.88
N GLY A 427 27.32 -2.94 -9.16
CA GLY A 427 26.40 -3.92 -8.61
C GLY A 427 25.69 -3.52 -7.31
N GLU A 428 25.99 -2.36 -6.73
CA GLU A 428 25.35 -1.92 -5.48
C GLU A 428 23.87 -1.54 -5.72
N PHE A 429 22.97 -1.98 -4.84
CA PHE A 429 21.55 -1.61 -4.91
C PHE A 429 21.35 -0.15 -4.47
N TYR A 430 20.59 0.62 -5.25
CA TYR A 430 20.04 1.89 -4.76
C TYR A 430 18.97 1.59 -3.70
N ASN A 431 18.92 2.37 -2.63
CA ASN A 431 18.01 2.18 -1.51
C ASN A 431 17.23 3.48 -1.20
N TYR A 432 16.42 3.94 -2.16
CA TYR A 432 15.52 5.09 -1.97
C TYR A 432 14.27 4.74 -1.15
N SER A 433 13.96 3.44 -1.00
CA SER A 433 12.87 2.93 -0.15
C SER A 433 13.28 2.89 1.33
N GLY A 434 14.55 2.59 1.61
CA GLY A 434 15.05 2.28 2.96
C GLY A 434 15.12 0.77 3.23
N CYS A 435 14.39 -0.04 2.47
CA CYS A 435 14.22 -1.49 2.68
C CYS A 435 15.28 -2.38 1.98
N GLY A 436 16.37 -1.79 1.48
CA GLY A 436 17.56 -2.49 0.95
C GLY A 436 17.66 -2.54 -0.57
N ASN A 437 16.53 -2.43 -1.28
CA ASN A 437 16.51 -2.25 -2.73
C ASN A 437 15.51 -1.17 -3.17
N THR A 438 15.64 -0.72 -4.41
CA THR A 438 14.64 0.09 -5.10
C THR A 438 14.30 -0.62 -6.41
N PHE A 439 13.01 -0.82 -6.65
CA PHE A 439 12.52 -1.45 -7.88
C PHE A 439 12.73 -0.49 -9.05
N ASN A 440 13.09 -1.01 -10.23
CA ASN A 440 13.50 -0.21 -11.38
C ASN A 440 12.29 0.34 -12.16
N CYS A 441 11.38 1.01 -11.46
CA CYS A 441 10.01 1.34 -11.88
C CYS A 441 9.90 1.86 -13.32
N ASN A 442 10.80 2.76 -13.72
CA ASN A 442 10.77 3.37 -15.06
C ASN A 442 11.48 2.56 -16.17
N HIS A 443 12.06 1.39 -15.88
CA HIS A 443 12.62 0.52 -16.93
C HIS A 443 11.51 -0.09 -17.80
N PRO A 444 11.62 -0.16 -19.14
CA PRO A 444 10.49 -0.53 -20.01
C PRO A 444 9.77 -1.84 -19.67
N ILE A 445 10.52 -2.88 -19.29
CA ILE A 445 9.95 -4.18 -18.86
C ILE A 445 9.22 -4.06 -17.51
N VAL A 446 9.78 -3.29 -16.57
CA VAL A 446 9.20 -3.09 -15.24
C VAL A 446 7.95 -2.23 -15.32
N ARG A 447 7.96 -1.16 -16.13
CA ARG A 447 6.75 -0.38 -16.44
C ARG A 447 5.63 -1.25 -16.97
N ARG A 448 5.96 -2.16 -17.90
CA ARG A 448 4.98 -3.10 -18.47
C ARG A 448 4.42 -4.05 -17.41
N PHE A 449 5.29 -4.61 -16.56
CA PHE A 449 4.91 -5.47 -15.44
C PHE A 449 3.94 -4.78 -14.46
N ILE A 450 4.25 -3.56 -14.03
CA ILE A 450 3.40 -2.80 -13.10
C ILE A 450 2.03 -2.50 -13.73
N ILE A 451 1.99 -2.08 -15.00
CA ILE A 451 0.72 -1.81 -15.71
C ILE A 451 -0.13 -3.09 -15.88
N ASP A 452 0.49 -4.21 -16.22
CA ASP A 452 -0.23 -5.49 -16.33
C ASP A 452 -0.71 -6.00 -14.95
N CYS A 453 0.01 -5.68 -13.88
CA CYS A 453 -0.41 -5.95 -12.50
C CYS A 453 -1.66 -5.14 -12.11
N LEU A 454 -1.63 -3.82 -12.25
CA LEU A 454 -2.78 -2.96 -11.95
C LEU A 454 -4.01 -3.36 -12.78
N ARG A 455 -3.82 -3.68 -14.06
CA ARG A 455 -4.89 -4.18 -14.93
C ARG A 455 -5.47 -5.50 -14.46
N TYR A 456 -4.65 -6.43 -13.95
CA TYR A 456 -5.14 -7.70 -13.39
C TYR A 456 -6.03 -7.46 -12.16
N TRP A 457 -5.60 -6.66 -11.21
CA TRP A 457 -6.41 -6.36 -10.02
C TRP A 457 -7.73 -5.63 -10.34
N VAL A 458 -7.73 -4.77 -11.36
CA VAL A 458 -8.96 -4.08 -11.81
C VAL A 458 -9.89 -5.00 -12.61
N LEU A 459 -9.36 -5.76 -13.58
CA LEU A 459 -10.18 -6.55 -14.50
C LEU A 459 -10.61 -7.91 -13.92
N GLU A 460 -9.70 -8.61 -13.23
CA GLU A 460 -9.96 -9.95 -12.71
C GLU A 460 -10.47 -9.94 -11.27
N MET A 461 -10.05 -8.95 -10.48
CA MET A 461 -10.34 -8.86 -9.04
C MET A 461 -11.26 -7.68 -8.67
N HIS A 462 -11.71 -6.89 -9.66
CA HIS A 462 -12.66 -5.77 -9.53
C HIS A 462 -12.25 -4.62 -8.57
N VAL A 463 -10.95 -4.44 -8.30
CA VAL A 463 -10.44 -3.37 -7.40
C VAL A 463 -10.72 -1.97 -7.96
N ASP A 464 -11.20 -1.04 -7.12
CA ASP A 464 -11.62 0.33 -7.51
C ASP A 464 -10.48 1.36 -7.55
N GLY A 465 -9.38 1.09 -6.83
CA GLY A 465 -8.32 2.07 -6.62
C GLY A 465 -7.06 1.51 -5.96
N PHE A 466 -6.03 2.33 -5.95
CA PHE A 466 -4.70 1.99 -5.44
C PHE A 466 -4.08 3.17 -4.68
N ARG A 467 -3.57 2.91 -3.47
CA ARG A 467 -2.64 3.80 -2.76
C ARG A 467 -1.23 3.28 -2.99
N PHE A 468 -0.37 4.14 -3.52
CA PHE A 468 1.00 3.79 -3.90
C PHE A 468 1.96 4.22 -2.80
N ASP A 469 2.55 3.22 -2.15
CA ASP A 469 3.59 3.38 -1.13
C ASP A 469 4.86 4.00 -1.71
N LEU A 470 5.43 4.98 -0.99
CA LEU A 470 6.61 5.78 -1.37
C LEU A 470 6.63 6.15 -2.86
N ALA A 471 5.48 6.66 -3.36
CA ALA A 471 5.20 6.86 -4.78
C ALA A 471 6.24 7.74 -5.51
N SER A 472 6.98 8.59 -4.79
CA SER A 472 8.08 9.37 -5.35
C SER A 472 9.13 8.52 -6.07
N ILE A 473 9.35 7.27 -5.66
CA ILE A 473 10.25 6.33 -6.34
C ILE A 473 9.79 6.01 -7.77
N LEU A 474 8.48 5.97 -8.02
CA LEU A 474 7.92 5.77 -9.37
C LEU A 474 8.21 6.98 -10.29
N THR A 475 8.62 8.12 -9.75
CA THR A 475 9.08 9.28 -10.53
C THR A 475 10.55 9.20 -10.91
N ARG A 476 11.37 8.35 -10.28
CA ARG A 476 12.82 8.33 -10.47
C ARG A 476 13.26 7.64 -11.76
N ALA A 477 14.29 8.19 -12.39
CA ALA A 477 14.91 7.63 -13.58
C ALA A 477 15.55 6.25 -13.30
N SER A 478 15.27 5.30 -14.18
CA SER A 478 15.73 3.90 -14.09
C SER A 478 17.24 3.76 -14.31
N SER A 479 17.86 2.75 -13.69
CA SER A 479 19.21 2.32 -14.12
C SER A 479 19.11 1.59 -15.46
N LEU A 480 19.85 2.08 -16.45
CA LEU A 480 19.99 1.45 -17.77
C LEU A 480 21.42 0.91 -17.91
N TRP A 481 21.55 -0.40 -18.15
CA TRP A 481 22.84 -1.08 -18.31
C TRP A 481 23.36 -1.02 -19.76
N ASP A 482 23.25 0.14 -20.40
CA ASP A 482 23.93 0.40 -21.67
C ASP A 482 25.42 0.76 -21.45
N ARG A 483 26.18 0.74 -22.54
CA ARG A 483 27.64 0.91 -22.49
C ARG A 483 28.06 2.34 -22.14
N GLU A 484 27.23 3.35 -22.39
CA GLU A 484 27.56 4.75 -22.13
C GLU A 484 27.28 5.11 -20.66
N ASN A 485 26.21 4.58 -20.07
CA ASN A 485 25.90 4.73 -18.65
C ASN A 485 26.87 3.98 -17.73
N VAL A 486 27.35 2.79 -18.14
CA VAL A 486 28.25 1.97 -17.31
C VAL A 486 29.72 2.40 -17.39
N PHE A 487 30.19 2.87 -18.55
CA PHE A 487 31.61 3.20 -18.77
C PHE A 487 31.89 4.70 -19.02
N GLY A 488 30.84 5.53 -19.12
CA GLY A 488 30.91 6.92 -19.58
C GLY A 488 31.04 7.00 -21.10
N SER A 489 30.30 7.93 -21.74
CA SER A 489 30.57 8.28 -23.13
C SER A 489 31.83 9.16 -23.22
N PRO A 490 32.84 8.83 -24.06
CA PRO A 490 33.98 9.71 -24.32
C PRO A 490 33.59 11.00 -25.05
N GLU A 491 32.41 11.02 -25.67
CA GLU A 491 31.91 12.10 -26.55
C GLU A 491 30.42 12.39 -26.24
N GLY A 492 30.02 12.30 -24.98
CA GLY A 492 28.64 12.56 -24.56
C GLY A 492 28.22 14.01 -24.82
N PRO A 493 27.00 14.27 -25.32
CA PRO A 493 26.57 15.62 -25.68
C PRO A 493 26.49 16.54 -24.46
N GLU A 494 26.96 17.78 -24.61
CA GLU A 494 26.73 18.84 -23.63
C GLU A 494 25.24 19.23 -23.61
N GLY A 495 24.47 18.59 -22.73
CA GLY A 495 23.06 18.90 -22.49
C GLY A 495 22.25 17.67 -22.08
N ASP A 496 21.75 17.67 -20.84
CA ASP A 496 20.76 16.74 -20.27
C ASP A 496 21.09 15.23 -20.32
N VAL A 497 22.11 14.83 -19.56
CA VAL A 497 22.24 13.44 -19.10
C VAL A 497 21.34 13.23 -17.87
N VAL A 498 20.19 12.59 -18.06
CA VAL A 498 19.32 12.14 -16.96
C VAL A 498 20.00 10.96 -16.26
N THR A 499 20.51 11.17 -15.05
CA THR A 499 21.20 10.12 -14.28
C THR A 499 20.20 9.25 -13.49
N THR A 500 20.57 7.99 -13.25
CA THR A 500 19.83 7.06 -12.37
C THR A 500 19.40 7.73 -11.07
N GLY A 501 18.13 7.60 -10.69
CA GLY A 501 17.58 8.20 -9.47
C GLY A 501 17.08 9.64 -9.61
N THR A 502 17.36 10.33 -10.72
CA THR A 502 16.83 11.69 -10.99
C THR A 502 15.30 11.66 -11.04
N PRO A 503 14.59 12.50 -10.24
CA PRO A 503 13.14 12.60 -10.32
C PRO A 503 12.73 13.24 -11.66
N LEU A 504 11.89 12.55 -12.41
CA LEU A 504 11.39 13.00 -13.70
C LEU A 504 10.16 13.89 -13.51
N SER A 505 10.01 14.93 -14.32
CA SER A 505 8.78 15.72 -14.41
C SER A 505 7.64 14.97 -15.10
N GLU A 506 7.99 14.15 -16.10
CA GLU A 506 7.08 13.30 -16.88
C GLU A 506 7.55 11.84 -16.81
N PRO A 507 7.45 11.17 -15.63
CA PRO A 507 7.87 9.79 -15.49
C PRO A 507 6.97 8.86 -16.31
N PRO A 508 7.51 8.11 -17.30
CA PRO A 508 6.67 7.37 -18.22
C PRO A 508 5.82 6.27 -17.59
N LEU A 509 6.19 5.77 -16.40
CA LEU A 509 5.32 4.86 -15.65
C LEU A 509 4.01 5.53 -15.24
N VAL A 510 4.09 6.73 -14.65
CA VAL A 510 2.93 7.46 -14.13
C VAL A 510 2.09 8.00 -15.28
N ASP A 511 2.72 8.41 -16.39
CA ASP A 511 2.03 8.72 -17.66
C ASP A 511 1.22 7.52 -18.16
N MET A 512 1.85 6.34 -18.26
CA MET A 512 1.18 5.10 -18.67
C MET A 512 0.01 4.74 -17.74
N MET A 513 0.16 4.89 -16.42
CA MET A 513 -0.93 4.64 -15.46
C MET A 513 -2.09 5.61 -15.68
N SER A 514 -1.79 6.91 -15.78
CA SER A 514 -2.79 7.98 -15.88
C SER A 514 -3.59 7.95 -17.17
N ASN A 515 -2.97 7.48 -18.27
CA ASN A 515 -3.56 7.45 -19.60
C ASN A 515 -4.03 6.04 -20.03
N ASP A 516 -3.94 5.02 -19.16
CA ASP A 516 -4.40 3.67 -19.48
C ASP A 516 -5.94 3.61 -19.62
N PRO A 517 -6.50 3.10 -20.73
CA PRO A 517 -7.95 2.98 -20.89
C PRO A 517 -8.64 2.12 -19.83
N VAL A 518 -7.94 1.15 -19.22
CA VAL A 518 -8.46 0.31 -18.13
C VAL A 518 -8.44 1.07 -16.80
N LEU A 519 -7.34 1.77 -16.50
CA LEU A 519 -7.13 2.46 -15.23
C LEU A 519 -7.79 3.85 -15.16
N ARG A 520 -8.26 4.41 -16.29
CA ARG A 520 -8.88 5.74 -16.34
C ARG A 520 -10.11 5.93 -15.43
N GLY A 521 -10.79 4.85 -15.05
CA GLY A 521 -11.91 4.88 -14.10
C GLY A 521 -11.55 4.57 -12.65
N VAL A 522 -10.27 4.24 -12.40
CA VAL A 522 -9.71 3.74 -11.13
C VAL A 522 -9.10 4.92 -10.38
N LYS A 523 -9.17 4.91 -9.05
CA LYS A 523 -8.64 6.00 -8.22
C LYS A 523 -7.19 5.74 -7.87
N LEU A 524 -6.33 6.74 -8.07
CA LEU A 524 -4.89 6.64 -7.84
C LEU A 524 -4.48 7.63 -6.74
N ILE A 525 -3.93 7.13 -5.65
CA ILE A 525 -3.49 7.91 -4.49
C ILE A 525 -1.98 7.72 -4.32
N ALA A 526 -1.21 8.80 -4.25
CA ALA A 526 0.23 8.78 -4.05
C ALA A 526 0.60 9.12 -2.60
N GLU A 527 1.44 8.29 -1.98
CA GLU A 527 2.31 8.75 -0.91
C GLU A 527 3.48 9.52 -1.55
N ALA A 528 3.35 10.83 -1.71
CA ALA A 528 4.27 11.64 -2.52
C ALA A 528 5.57 12.01 -1.78
N TRP A 529 6.27 11.02 -1.23
CA TRP A 529 7.64 11.15 -0.70
C TRP A 529 8.42 9.82 -0.79
N ASP A 530 9.72 9.85 -0.51
CA ASP A 530 10.55 8.66 -0.30
C ASP A 530 11.65 8.88 0.76
N THR A 531 12.26 7.79 1.26
CA THR A 531 13.30 7.87 2.32
C THR A 531 14.65 8.35 1.79
N GLY A 532 14.78 8.52 0.47
CA GLY A 532 15.85 9.29 -0.17
C GLY A 532 15.76 10.81 0.04
N GLY A 533 14.78 11.29 0.79
CA GLY A 533 14.59 12.70 1.13
C GLY A 533 13.87 13.52 0.06
N LEU A 534 13.25 12.86 -0.93
CA LEU A 534 12.39 13.52 -1.90
C LEU A 534 10.99 13.69 -1.32
N TYR A 535 10.45 14.90 -1.41
CA TYR A 535 9.10 15.24 -0.98
C TYR A 535 8.39 15.99 -2.10
N GLN A 536 7.28 15.43 -2.58
CA GLN A 536 6.54 15.88 -3.76
C GLN A 536 5.08 16.25 -3.48
N VAL A 537 4.63 16.30 -2.23
CA VAL A 537 3.25 16.73 -1.89
C VAL A 537 2.96 18.13 -2.46
N GLY A 538 1.81 18.29 -3.12
CA GLY A 538 1.43 19.46 -3.93
C GLY A 538 1.99 19.46 -5.36
N SER A 539 2.91 18.55 -5.69
CA SER A 539 3.69 18.57 -6.95
C SER A 539 3.90 17.20 -7.62
N PHE A 540 3.24 16.13 -7.15
CA PHE A 540 3.37 14.82 -7.79
C PHE A 540 2.86 14.86 -9.26
N PRO A 541 3.55 14.24 -10.23
CA PRO A 541 3.10 14.17 -11.62
C PRO A 541 1.72 13.50 -11.73
N HIS A 542 0.66 14.28 -12.01
CA HIS A 542 -0.72 13.86 -11.68
C HIS A 542 -1.70 13.70 -12.84
N TRP A 543 -1.46 14.27 -14.04
CA TRP A 543 -2.35 14.24 -15.21
C TRP A 543 -3.86 14.54 -14.93
N GLY A 544 -4.17 15.20 -13.82
CA GLY A 544 -5.53 15.45 -13.33
C GLY A 544 -6.27 14.24 -12.72
N VAL A 545 -5.60 13.11 -12.49
CA VAL A 545 -6.19 11.85 -11.97
C VAL A 545 -5.59 11.36 -10.64
N TRP A 546 -4.39 11.81 -10.28
CA TRP A 546 -3.74 11.43 -9.02
C TRP A 546 -4.08 12.35 -7.85
N SER A 547 -4.45 11.72 -6.75
CA SER A 547 -4.59 12.36 -5.43
C SER A 547 -3.40 12.02 -4.55
N GLU A 548 -3.24 12.70 -3.43
CA GLU A 548 -2.07 12.56 -2.56
C GLU A 548 -2.48 12.44 -1.10
N TRP A 549 -1.79 11.58 -0.34
CA TRP A 549 -1.80 11.62 1.13
C TRP A 549 -1.24 12.97 1.59
N ASN A 550 -2.08 13.82 2.17
CA ASN A 550 -1.69 15.17 2.57
C ASN A 550 -1.03 15.17 3.96
N GLY A 551 0.27 14.87 4.01
CA GLY A 551 1.07 14.94 5.24
C GLY A 551 1.07 16.34 5.89
N GLN A 552 0.94 17.42 5.11
CA GLN A 552 0.82 18.77 5.67
C GLN A 552 -0.49 18.99 6.42
N PHE A 553 -1.59 18.37 5.98
CA PHE A 553 -2.87 18.37 6.71
C PHE A 553 -2.67 17.73 8.08
N ARG A 554 -2.09 16.51 8.12
CA ARG A 554 -1.76 15.79 9.35
C ARG A 554 -1.01 16.68 10.33
N ASP A 555 0.13 17.22 9.89
CA ASP A 555 1.05 17.97 10.78
C ASP A 555 0.47 19.30 11.24
N THR A 556 -0.25 20.00 10.36
CA THR A 556 -0.92 21.27 10.66
C THR A 556 -2.07 21.08 11.63
N VAL A 557 -2.94 20.09 11.40
CA VAL A 557 -4.10 19.82 12.26
C VAL A 557 -3.63 19.36 13.64
N ARG A 558 -2.66 18.44 13.70
CA ARG A 558 -1.98 18.04 14.96
C ARG A 558 -1.46 19.26 15.73
N SER A 559 -0.70 20.11 15.07
CA SER A 559 -0.08 21.30 15.68
C SER A 559 -1.08 22.36 16.11
N PHE A 560 -2.11 22.64 15.32
CA PHE A 560 -3.15 23.61 15.67
C PHE A 560 -3.99 23.12 16.86
N ILE A 561 -4.54 21.90 16.80
CA ILE A 561 -5.47 21.38 17.81
C ILE A 561 -4.80 21.20 19.19
N LYS A 562 -3.49 20.94 19.26
CA LYS A 562 -2.74 20.96 20.54
C LYS A 562 -2.37 22.36 21.05
N GLY A 563 -2.68 23.42 20.30
CA GLY A 563 -2.48 24.81 20.72
C GLY A 563 -1.08 25.39 20.44
N THR A 564 -0.52 25.15 19.25
CA THR A 564 0.80 25.70 18.84
C THR A 564 0.69 27.06 18.12
N ASP A 565 1.68 27.94 18.29
CA ASP A 565 1.78 29.23 17.58
C ASP A 565 1.98 29.06 16.06
N GLY A 566 1.56 30.07 15.29
CA GLY A 566 1.74 30.15 13.83
C GLY A 566 0.81 29.28 12.99
N MET A 567 -0.01 28.42 13.60
CA MET A 567 -0.75 27.38 12.88
C MET A 567 -2.09 27.83 12.28
N VAL A 568 -2.63 28.98 12.69
CA VAL A 568 -4.02 29.40 12.40
C VAL A 568 -4.29 29.56 10.91
N GLY A 569 -3.39 30.23 10.18
CA GLY A 569 -3.52 30.40 8.74
C GLY A 569 -3.43 29.08 7.97
N LEU A 570 -2.50 28.20 8.34
CA LEU A 570 -2.35 26.88 7.72
C LEU A 570 -3.55 25.96 8.02
N PHE A 571 -4.09 26.00 9.23
CA PHE A 571 -5.29 25.23 9.59
C PHE A 571 -6.51 25.69 8.78
N ALA A 572 -6.65 27.00 8.53
CA ALA A 572 -7.66 27.53 7.62
C ALA A 572 -7.47 27.05 6.17
N GLN A 573 -6.23 26.94 5.67
CA GLN A 573 -5.95 26.32 4.36
C GLN A 573 -6.38 24.84 4.35
N CYS A 574 -6.07 24.08 5.41
CA CYS A 574 -6.46 22.67 5.55
C CYS A 574 -7.97 22.48 5.54
N LEU A 575 -8.73 23.30 6.28
CA LEU A 575 -10.20 23.32 6.25
C LEU A 575 -10.76 23.58 4.84
N CYS A 576 -10.07 24.35 4.01
CA CYS A 576 -10.41 24.60 2.60
C CYS A 576 -9.94 23.51 1.62
N GLY A 577 -9.31 22.42 2.07
CA GLY A 577 -8.78 21.35 1.22
C GLY A 577 -7.40 21.66 0.63
N SER A 578 -6.61 22.46 1.34
CA SER A 578 -5.23 22.85 1.00
C SER A 578 -5.05 23.46 -0.42
N PRO A 579 -5.76 24.56 -0.75
CA PRO A 579 -5.58 25.22 -2.04
C PRO A 579 -4.13 25.69 -2.28
N HIS A 580 -3.36 25.97 -1.21
CA HIS A 580 -1.93 26.31 -1.29
C HIS A 580 -1.04 25.19 -1.86
N LEU A 581 -1.53 23.94 -1.93
CA LEU A 581 -0.86 22.80 -2.59
C LEU A 581 -1.45 22.49 -3.96
N TYR A 582 -2.79 22.57 -4.07
CA TYR A 582 -3.51 21.93 -5.16
C TYR A 582 -4.18 22.91 -6.14
N GLN A 583 -4.43 24.17 -5.76
CA GLN A 583 -5.20 25.09 -6.61
C GLN A 583 -4.39 25.60 -7.82
N GLU A 584 -3.11 25.92 -7.64
CA GLU A 584 -2.26 26.46 -8.72
C GLU A 584 -1.95 25.42 -9.81
N SER A 585 -1.90 24.13 -9.45
CA SER A 585 -1.74 23.01 -10.41
C SER A 585 -3.05 22.63 -11.14
N GLY A 586 -4.12 23.41 -10.97
CA GLY A 586 -5.43 23.14 -11.59
C GLY A 586 -6.18 21.95 -10.99
N ARG A 587 -5.67 21.39 -9.89
CA ARG A 587 -6.32 20.31 -9.13
C ARG A 587 -7.50 20.87 -8.30
N LYS A 588 -8.13 20.00 -7.52
CA LYS A 588 -9.39 20.22 -6.81
C LYS A 588 -9.25 19.77 -5.36
N PRO A 589 -10.12 20.20 -4.42
CA PRO A 589 -10.01 19.82 -3.00
C PRO A 589 -9.91 18.31 -2.79
N TRP A 590 -10.63 17.52 -3.58
CA TRP A 590 -10.65 16.06 -3.50
C TRP A 590 -9.35 15.36 -3.95
N HIS A 591 -8.36 16.09 -4.48
CA HIS A 591 -7.01 15.56 -4.67
C HIS A 591 -6.22 15.47 -3.34
N SER A 592 -6.70 16.17 -2.30
CA SER A 592 -6.18 16.06 -0.94
C SER A 592 -6.85 14.90 -0.21
N VAL A 593 -6.11 13.82 0.06
CA VAL A 593 -6.50 12.80 1.03
C VAL A 593 -6.03 13.28 2.41
N ASN A 594 -6.99 13.75 3.20
CA ASN A 594 -6.77 14.31 4.52
C ASN A 594 -6.78 13.20 5.57
N PHE A 595 -5.77 13.15 6.43
CA PHE A 595 -5.70 12.20 7.53
C PHE A 595 -5.07 12.86 8.76
N VAL A 596 -5.52 12.48 9.96
CA VAL A 596 -4.88 12.91 11.23
C VAL A 596 -3.88 11.85 11.70
N THR A 597 -4.10 10.60 11.29
CA THR A 597 -3.45 9.37 11.74
C THR A 597 -3.47 8.37 10.57
N ALA A 598 -2.53 7.44 10.60
CA ALA A 598 -2.37 6.36 9.63
C ALA A 598 -2.00 5.08 10.42
N HIS A 599 -1.79 3.95 9.74
CA HIS A 599 -1.16 2.79 10.35
C HIS A 599 0.23 3.14 10.93
N ASP A 600 0.95 4.02 10.23
CA ASP A 600 2.17 4.71 10.67
C ASP A 600 1.92 5.80 11.71
N GLY A 601 2.82 5.87 12.70
CA GLY A 601 2.74 6.84 13.78
C GLY A 601 1.78 6.41 14.89
N PHE A 602 1.44 7.37 15.75
CA PHE A 602 0.46 7.18 16.82
C PHE A 602 -0.95 6.96 16.26
N THR A 603 -1.74 6.15 16.98
CA THR A 603 -3.21 6.19 16.89
C THR A 603 -3.73 7.53 17.42
N LEU A 604 -5.02 7.80 17.21
CA LEU A 604 -5.64 9.04 17.65
C LEU A 604 -5.69 9.15 19.18
N ALA A 605 -5.80 8.02 19.90
CA ALA A 605 -5.70 7.98 21.36
C ALA A 605 -4.28 8.23 21.87
N ASP A 606 -3.26 7.69 21.17
CA ASP A 606 -1.87 7.84 21.59
C ASP A 606 -1.34 9.25 21.28
N LEU A 607 -1.80 9.86 20.18
CA LEU A 607 -1.54 11.26 19.80
C LEU A 607 -1.92 12.27 20.92
N VAL A 608 -2.93 11.94 21.73
CA VAL A 608 -3.39 12.77 22.87
C VAL A 608 -2.88 12.26 24.23
N SER A 609 -2.11 11.16 24.25
CA SER A 609 -1.65 10.48 25.46
C SER A 609 -0.13 10.42 25.63
N TYR A 610 0.64 10.63 24.56
CA TYR A 610 2.10 10.54 24.56
C TYR A 610 2.75 11.73 23.86
N ASN A 611 3.82 12.26 24.43
CA ASN A 611 4.69 13.24 23.77
C ASN A 611 5.80 12.53 22.98
N GLU A 612 6.35 11.45 23.54
CA GLU A 612 7.45 10.68 22.98
C GLU A 612 6.96 9.31 22.51
N LYS A 613 7.65 8.69 21.53
CA LYS A 613 7.39 7.30 21.12
C LYS A 613 7.95 6.31 22.14
N HIS A 614 7.27 5.18 22.30
CA HIS A 614 7.62 4.07 23.21
C HIS A 614 7.74 2.77 22.40
N ASN A 615 8.72 2.75 21.47
CA ASN A 615 8.94 1.65 20.53
C ASN A 615 9.97 0.61 21.05
N GLU A 616 10.28 0.58 22.35
CA GLU A 616 11.17 -0.42 22.95
C GLU A 616 10.74 -1.85 22.62
N ALA A 617 9.42 -2.05 22.54
CA ALA A 617 8.77 -3.29 22.12
C ALA A 617 9.18 -3.78 20.71
N ASN A 618 9.74 -2.92 19.85
CA ASN A 618 10.17 -3.28 18.49
C ASN A 618 11.59 -3.89 18.46
N GLY A 619 12.32 -3.82 19.57
CA GLY A 619 13.66 -4.40 19.71
C GLY A 619 14.79 -3.59 19.07
N GLU A 620 14.53 -2.37 18.62
CA GLU A 620 15.50 -1.47 17.97
C GLU A 620 15.97 -0.33 18.89
N ASN A 621 15.77 -0.48 20.20
CA ASN A 621 16.09 0.52 21.23
C ASN A 621 15.45 1.90 20.95
N ASN A 622 14.19 1.89 20.48
CA ASN A 622 13.38 3.10 20.20
C ASN A 622 13.97 4.03 19.11
N ASN A 623 14.89 3.52 18.27
CA ASN A 623 15.44 4.28 17.13
C ASN A 623 14.45 4.37 15.95
N ASP A 624 13.61 3.35 15.77
CA ASP A 624 12.63 3.21 14.70
C ASP A 624 11.36 4.05 14.94
N GLY A 625 10.63 4.41 13.87
CA GLY A 625 9.43 5.26 13.95
C GLY A 625 9.69 6.77 14.05
N GLU A 626 8.67 7.59 13.78
CA GLU A 626 8.78 9.06 13.74
C GLU A 626 9.13 9.66 15.12
N SER A 627 10.03 10.64 15.14
CA SER A 627 10.40 11.39 16.36
C SER A 627 9.52 12.62 16.56
N HIS A 628 9.09 13.28 15.48
CA HIS A 628 8.34 14.55 15.51
C HIS A 628 6.84 14.33 15.29
N ASN A 629 6.19 13.66 16.23
CA ASN A 629 4.79 13.24 16.10
C ASN A 629 3.74 14.37 16.12
N ALA A 630 4.14 15.60 16.46
CA ALA A 630 3.26 16.74 16.72
C ALA A 630 2.13 16.44 17.74
N SER A 631 2.37 15.51 18.67
CA SER A 631 1.44 15.04 19.69
C SER A 631 1.40 15.94 20.93
N TRP A 632 0.48 15.65 21.85
CA TRP A 632 0.49 16.18 23.21
C TRP A 632 -0.25 15.28 24.19
N ASN A 633 0.43 14.82 25.22
CA ASN A 633 -0.08 13.91 26.26
C ASN A 633 -1.23 14.45 27.15
N CYS A 634 -1.66 15.70 26.93
CA CYS A 634 -2.70 16.42 27.66
C CYS A 634 -2.40 16.68 29.15
N GLY A 635 -1.16 16.47 29.60
CA GLY A 635 -0.65 16.84 30.94
C GLY A 635 0.13 15.74 31.66
N GLU A 636 -0.09 14.48 31.34
CA GLU A 636 0.58 13.30 31.93
C GLU A 636 0.86 12.28 30.80
N GLU A 637 2.00 11.59 30.84
CA GLU A 637 2.42 10.64 29.80
C GLU A 637 1.76 9.26 30.00
N GLY A 638 1.17 8.69 28.96
CA GLY A 638 0.57 7.35 28.98
C GLY A 638 -0.71 7.26 29.84
N ASP A 639 -0.92 6.11 30.46
CA ASP A 639 -2.10 5.85 31.30
C ASP A 639 -2.16 6.74 32.55
N THR A 640 -3.34 7.26 32.85
CA THR A 640 -3.56 8.16 33.99
C THR A 640 -4.93 7.98 34.64
N HIS A 641 -5.00 8.28 35.94
CA HIS A 641 -6.25 8.38 36.70
C HIS A 641 -6.68 9.85 36.93
N ASN A 642 -5.96 10.81 36.37
CA ASN A 642 -6.28 12.23 36.49
C ASN A 642 -7.50 12.58 35.62
N PHE A 643 -8.66 12.74 36.26
CA PHE A 643 -9.92 13.09 35.60
C PHE A 643 -9.86 14.37 34.74
N SER A 644 -8.96 15.32 35.05
CA SER A 644 -8.80 16.54 34.24
C SER A 644 -8.09 16.25 32.90
N VAL A 645 -7.05 15.41 32.93
CA VAL A 645 -6.32 14.94 31.74
C VAL A 645 -7.23 14.05 30.90
N LEU A 646 -7.89 13.05 31.51
CA LEU A 646 -8.82 12.15 30.81
C LEU A 646 -9.94 12.92 30.10
N ARG A 647 -10.54 13.91 30.77
CA ARG A 647 -11.55 14.79 30.14
C ARG A 647 -10.98 15.62 29.01
N LEU A 648 -9.72 16.06 29.09
CA LEU A 648 -9.08 16.82 28.02
C LEU A 648 -8.79 15.93 26.80
N ARG A 649 -8.23 14.73 27.01
CA ARG A 649 -8.03 13.73 25.95
C ARG A 649 -9.33 13.42 25.20
N GLN A 650 -10.43 13.18 25.93
CA GLN A 650 -11.75 12.94 25.34
C GLN A 650 -12.29 14.11 24.50
N ARG A 651 -11.90 15.36 24.80
CA ARG A 651 -12.19 16.51 23.93
C ARG A 651 -11.28 16.54 22.71
N GLN A 652 -9.98 16.31 22.89
CA GLN A 652 -9.01 16.35 21.80
C GLN A 652 -9.29 15.29 20.72
N LEU A 653 -9.65 14.06 21.11
CA LEU A 653 -10.15 13.02 20.20
C LEU A 653 -11.27 13.54 19.29
N ARG A 654 -12.28 14.18 19.89
CA ARG A 654 -13.44 14.75 19.17
C ARG A 654 -13.08 15.98 18.36
N ASN A 655 -12.17 16.83 18.84
CA ASN A 655 -11.67 18.00 18.13
C ASN A 655 -10.95 17.59 16.83
N PHE A 656 -10.14 16.52 16.89
CA PHE A 656 -9.49 15.94 15.71
C PHE A 656 -10.49 15.31 14.73
N MET A 657 -11.41 14.47 15.21
CA MET A 657 -12.45 13.90 14.34
C MET A 657 -13.32 14.97 13.70
N LEU A 658 -13.67 16.04 14.43
CA LEU A 658 -14.41 17.18 13.87
C LEU A 658 -13.58 17.92 12.81
N ALA A 659 -12.30 18.22 13.08
CA ALA A 659 -11.43 18.88 12.11
C ALA A 659 -11.31 18.07 10.80
N LEU A 660 -11.12 16.76 10.90
CA LEU A 660 -11.08 15.85 9.75
C LEU A 660 -12.42 15.87 8.98
N MET A 661 -13.54 15.73 9.68
CA MET A 661 -14.85 15.55 9.04
C MET A 661 -15.52 16.84 8.56
N VAL A 662 -15.03 18.03 8.93
CA VAL A 662 -15.52 19.33 8.41
C VAL A 662 -14.57 20.00 7.41
N SER A 663 -13.38 19.43 7.16
CA SER A 663 -12.47 19.93 6.13
C SER A 663 -12.94 19.55 4.72
N GLN A 664 -12.69 20.40 3.72
CA GLN A 664 -12.80 19.99 2.31
C GLN A 664 -11.69 19.00 1.95
N GLY A 665 -11.93 18.15 0.95
CA GLY A 665 -11.06 17.04 0.56
C GLY A 665 -11.65 15.67 0.92
N VAL A 666 -10.85 14.61 0.82
CA VAL A 666 -11.28 13.24 1.11
C VAL A 666 -10.71 12.82 2.47
N PRO A 667 -11.52 12.62 3.53
CA PRO A 667 -11.01 12.15 4.80
C PRO A 667 -10.68 10.66 4.75
N MET A 668 -9.59 10.29 5.40
CA MET A 668 -9.21 8.91 5.73
C MET A 668 -9.23 8.74 7.26
N VAL A 669 -9.78 7.61 7.72
CA VAL A 669 -9.82 7.19 9.13
C VAL A 669 -9.07 5.87 9.25
N THR A 670 -8.14 5.77 10.19
CA THR A 670 -7.40 4.53 10.48
C THR A 670 -8.21 3.59 11.37
N MET A 671 -8.09 2.30 11.09
CA MET A 671 -8.71 1.21 11.84
C MET A 671 -8.54 1.36 13.37
N GLY A 672 -9.65 1.56 14.07
CA GLY A 672 -9.74 1.64 15.53
C GLY A 672 -9.73 3.06 16.10
N ASP A 673 -9.37 4.08 15.32
CA ASP A 673 -9.44 5.47 15.77
C ASP A 673 -10.87 5.96 15.99
N GLU A 674 -11.88 5.30 15.42
CA GLU A 674 -13.28 5.65 15.65
C GLU A 674 -13.75 5.36 17.08
N TYR A 675 -13.12 4.41 17.78
CA TYR A 675 -13.38 4.10 19.19
C TYR A 675 -12.25 4.52 20.14
N GLY A 676 -11.09 4.94 19.61
CA GLY A 676 -9.93 5.37 20.39
C GLY A 676 -8.99 4.23 20.76
N HIS A 677 -8.66 3.36 19.79
CA HIS A 677 -7.63 2.32 19.92
C HIS A 677 -6.28 2.89 20.36
N THR A 678 -5.53 2.12 21.14
CA THR A 678 -4.20 2.49 21.64
C THR A 678 -3.17 1.43 21.29
N LYS A 679 -1.95 1.86 20.94
CA LYS A 679 -0.77 1.03 20.76
C LYS A 679 0.18 1.13 21.96
N GLY A 680 -0.27 1.71 23.08
CA GLY A 680 0.52 1.93 24.28
C GLY A 680 1.66 2.96 24.10
N GLY A 681 1.54 3.85 23.12
CA GLY A 681 2.60 4.80 22.76
C GLY A 681 3.62 4.24 21.75
N ASN A 682 3.42 3.02 21.23
CA ASN A 682 4.19 2.51 20.10
C ASN A 682 3.69 3.17 18.81
N ASN A 683 4.53 3.98 18.18
CA ASN A 683 4.20 4.74 16.96
C ASN A 683 4.69 4.05 15.67
N ASN A 684 5.17 2.81 15.75
CA ASN A 684 5.67 2.04 14.62
C ASN A 684 5.43 0.54 14.85
N SER A 685 4.16 0.14 14.94
CA SER A 685 3.79 -1.22 15.35
C SER A 685 3.99 -2.30 14.27
N TYR A 686 4.88 -2.06 13.30
CA TYR A 686 5.10 -2.88 12.10
C TYR A 686 5.38 -4.36 12.36
N CYS A 687 6.01 -4.67 13.51
CA CYS A 687 6.53 -5.99 13.82
C CYS A 687 5.65 -6.87 14.73
N HIS A 688 4.41 -6.46 15.04
CA HIS A 688 3.57 -7.06 16.10
C HIS A 688 2.31 -7.76 15.57
N ASP A 689 2.26 -9.10 15.62
CA ASP A 689 1.04 -9.88 15.42
C ASP A 689 0.30 -10.12 16.75
N ASN A 690 -0.13 -9.03 17.40
CA ASN A 690 -0.81 -9.09 18.70
C ASN A 690 -1.78 -7.92 18.91
N ILE A 691 -2.29 -7.81 20.14
CA ILE A 691 -3.32 -6.85 20.59
C ILE A 691 -3.06 -5.38 20.18
N ILE A 692 -1.79 -4.98 20.02
CA ILE A 692 -1.38 -3.63 19.58
C ILE A 692 -1.96 -3.29 18.20
N ASN A 693 -2.09 -4.29 17.32
CA ASN A 693 -2.62 -4.12 15.96
C ASN A 693 -3.99 -4.79 15.73
N TYR A 694 -4.61 -5.36 16.76
CA TYR A 694 -5.89 -6.06 16.64
C TYR A 694 -7.06 -5.15 17.03
N PHE A 695 -8.08 -5.09 16.17
CA PHE A 695 -9.30 -4.33 16.45
C PHE A 695 -10.03 -4.91 17.68
N GLN A 696 -10.25 -4.06 18.68
CA GLN A 696 -10.81 -4.43 19.98
C GLN A 696 -12.33 -4.29 19.96
N TRP A 697 -13.01 -5.32 19.45
CA TRP A 697 -14.47 -5.28 19.26
C TRP A 697 -15.24 -5.15 20.58
N ASP A 698 -14.73 -5.71 21.67
CA ASP A 698 -15.30 -5.57 23.00
C ASP A 698 -15.18 -4.13 23.54
N GLN A 699 -14.02 -3.50 23.39
CA GLN A 699 -13.80 -2.08 23.76
C GLN A 699 -14.70 -1.15 22.93
N LYS A 700 -14.77 -1.38 21.62
CA LYS A 700 -15.65 -0.65 20.70
C LYS A 700 -17.14 -0.84 21.02
N ASN A 701 -17.56 -2.02 21.47
CA ASN A 701 -18.95 -2.29 21.85
C ASN A 701 -19.29 -1.80 23.27
N LEU A 702 -18.30 -1.66 24.15
CA LEU A 702 -18.48 -1.04 25.47
C LEU A 702 -18.76 0.47 25.37
N ASP A 703 -18.10 1.16 24.41
CA ASP A 703 -18.18 2.61 24.14
C ASP A 703 -18.28 3.47 25.43
N ALA A 704 -17.44 3.16 26.42
CA ALA A 704 -17.56 3.70 27.78
C ALA A 704 -17.50 5.25 27.86
N GLN A 705 -16.94 5.89 26.83
CA GLN A 705 -16.81 7.34 26.69
C GLN A 705 -17.62 7.90 25.51
N GLY A 706 -18.56 7.14 24.93
CA GLY A 706 -19.47 7.57 23.86
C GLY A 706 -18.77 8.07 22.59
N PHE A 707 -17.52 7.68 22.35
CA PHE A 707 -16.70 8.20 21.27
C PHE A 707 -16.98 7.48 19.95
N TYR A 708 -17.28 6.17 19.98
CA TYR A 708 -17.74 5.47 18.78
C TYR A 708 -19.07 6.04 18.29
N ARG A 709 -20.02 6.33 19.20
CA ARG A 709 -21.26 7.06 18.88
C ARG A 709 -20.96 8.39 18.19
N PHE A 710 -20.04 9.19 18.74
CA PHE A 710 -19.65 10.50 18.17
C PHE A 710 -19.09 10.35 16.76
N SER A 711 -18.09 9.49 16.57
CA SER A 711 -17.42 9.22 15.29
C SER A 711 -18.42 8.80 14.22
N ARG A 712 -19.29 7.83 14.52
CA ARG A 712 -20.34 7.33 13.63
C ARG A 712 -21.33 8.42 13.20
N LEU A 713 -21.84 9.20 14.15
CA LEU A 713 -22.81 10.27 13.85
C LEU A 713 -22.18 11.37 12.99
N LEU A 714 -20.92 11.72 13.26
CA LEU A 714 -20.18 12.75 12.53
C LEU A 714 -19.80 12.33 11.10
N ILE A 715 -19.37 11.08 10.89
CA ILE A 715 -19.11 10.50 9.56
C ILE A 715 -20.39 10.50 8.71
N ASN A 716 -21.52 10.06 9.30
CA ASN A 716 -22.82 10.07 8.62
C ASN A 716 -23.29 11.51 8.32
N PHE A 717 -23.08 12.46 9.23
CA PHE A 717 -23.38 13.88 8.99
C PHE A 717 -22.57 14.45 7.81
N ARG A 718 -21.26 14.18 7.73
CA ARG A 718 -20.43 14.60 6.58
C ARG A 718 -20.99 14.08 5.25
N ARG A 719 -21.43 12.82 5.20
CA ARG A 719 -22.01 12.22 3.98
C ARG A 719 -23.33 12.87 3.56
N GLN A 720 -24.12 13.33 4.51
CA GLN A 720 -25.40 13.99 4.26
C GLN A 720 -25.24 15.48 3.90
N CYS A 721 -24.13 16.11 4.28
CA CYS A 721 -23.85 17.51 4.00
C CYS A 721 -23.04 17.70 2.70
N ASP A 722 -23.65 18.33 1.69
CA ASP A 722 -22.97 18.60 0.40
C ASP A 722 -21.90 19.69 0.53
N ALA A 723 -22.13 20.70 1.39
CA ALA A 723 -21.18 21.76 1.65
C ALA A 723 -19.81 21.28 2.12
N LEU A 724 -19.70 20.14 2.80
CA LEU A 724 -18.43 19.58 3.27
C LEU A 724 -17.68 18.77 2.20
N ARG A 725 -18.27 18.63 1.01
CA ARG A 725 -17.81 17.75 -0.08
C ARG A 725 -17.84 18.50 -1.42
N LEU A 726 -17.28 19.72 -1.46
CA LEU A 726 -17.30 20.57 -2.66
C LEU A 726 -16.45 19.96 -3.79
N GLY A 727 -16.89 20.18 -5.04
CA GLY A 727 -16.11 19.81 -6.22
C GLY A 727 -14.99 20.80 -6.57
N GLU A 728 -15.07 22.02 -6.02
CA GLU A 728 -14.19 23.17 -6.24
C GLU A 728 -13.80 23.78 -4.90
N PHE A 729 -12.71 24.54 -4.86
CA PHE A 729 -12.30 25.25 -3.64
C PHE A 729 -13.38 26.26 -3.20
N PRO A 730 -13.63 26.40 -1.88
CA PRO A 730 -14.66 27.32 -1.38
C PRO A 730 -14.29 28.78 -1.69
N THR A 731 -15.25 29.53 -2.23
CA THR A 731 -15.15 30.98 -2.44
C THR A 731 -15.64 31.75 -1.21
N ALA A 732 -15.35 33.06 -1.15
CA ALA A 732 -15.86 33.94 -0.10
C ALA A 732 -17.40 34.08 -0.06
N GLU A 733 -18.11 33.63 -1.09
CA GLU A 733 -19.57 33.52 -1.10
C GLU A 733 -20.05 32.25 -0.37
N LYS A 734 -19.25 31.18 -0.42
CA LYS A 734 -19.56 29.90 0.21
C LYS A 734 -19.07 29.80 1.65
N LEU A 735 -17.86 30.30 1.94
CA LEU A 735 -17.21 30.21 3.25
C LEU A 735 -16.82 31.60 3.74
N GLN A 736 -17.19 31.94 4.98
CA GLN A 736 -16.79 33.20 5.62
C GLN A 736 -16.05 32.92 6.95
N TRP A 737 -14.87 33.51 7.11
CA TRP A 737 -14.04 33.35 8.31
C TRP A 737 -14.47 34.29 9.46
N HIS A 738 -14.35 33.82 10.68
CA HIS A 738 -14.78 34.50 11.91
C HIS A 738 -13.76 34.30 13.04
N GLY A 739 -13.75 35.23 14.00
CA GLY A 739 -13.07 35.06 15.28
C GLY A 739 -14.09 34.76 16.38
N SER A 740 -13.78 35.16 17.62
CA SER A 740 -14.78 35.25 18.70
C SER A 740 -15.88 36.27 18.38
N VAL A 741 -15.68 37.13 17.38
CA VAL A 741 -16.66 38.07 16.82
C VAL A 741 -16.85 37.77 15.33
N PRO A 742 -18.09 37.87 14.78
CA PRO A 742 -18.34 37.60 13.36
C PRO A 742 -17.49 38.45 12.43
N ASN A 743 -17.01 37.84 11.36
CA ASN A 743 -16.21 38.46 10.29
C ASN A 743 -14.87 39.10 10.74
N LEU A 744 -14.43 38.86 11.97
CA LEU A 744 -13.16 39.34 12.53
C LEU A 744 -12.25 38.17 12.96
N PRO A 745 -11.77 37.33 12.02
CA PRO A 745 -10.80 36.28 12.33
C PRO A 745 -9.46 36.88 12.78
N ASP A 746 -8.82 36.23 13.76
CA ASP A 746 -7.48 36.58 14.23
C ASP A 746 -6.45 35.64 13.59
N TRP A 747 -5.70 36.16 12.62
CA TRP A 747 -4.64 35.45 11.91
C TRP A 747 -3.24 35.67 12.50
N SER A 748 -3.13 36.24 13.70
CA SER A 748 -1.82 36.40 14.36
C SER A 748 -1.20 35.07 14.75
N ASP A 749 0.14 35.01 14.83
CA ASP A 749 0.86 33.79 15.24
C ASP A 749 0.43 33.31 16.64
N SER A 750 0.08 34.24 17.53
CA SER A 750 -0.44 33.98 18.88
C SER A 750 -1.89 33.50 18.94
N SER A 751 -2.63 33.56 17.83
CA SER A 751 -4.03 33.13 17.79
C SER A 751 -4.17 31.62 18.02
N ARG A 752 -5.31 31.22 18.57
CA ARG A 752 -5.68 29.83 18.89
C ARG A 752 -7.13 29.52 18.54
N PHE A 753 -7.72 30.35 17.69
CA PHE A 753 -9.14 30.30 17.40
C PHE A 753 -9.38 30.43 15.91
N VAL A 754 -10.09 29.45 15.34
CA VAL A 754 -10.58 29.48 13.96
C VAL A 754 -12.05 29.17 13.97
N ALA A 755 -12.85 30.04 13.36
CA ALA A 755 -14.25 29.76 13.07
C ALA A 755 -14.59 30.14 11.63
N PHE A 756 -15.58 29.44 11.07
CA PHE A 756 -16.13 29.76 9.76
C PHE A 756 -17.62 29.45 9.70
N SER A 757 -18.34 30.20 8.87
CA SER A 757 -19.63 29.76 8.34
C SER A 757 -19.46 29.18 6.94
N LEU A 758 -20.35 28.24 6.57
CA LEU A 758 -20.33 27.54 5.28
C LEU A 758 -21.75 27.31 4.76
N VAL A 759 -22.07 27.87 3.60
CA VAL A 759 -23.42 27.83 3.01
C VAL A 759 -23.70 26.49 2.32
N ASP A 760 -24.66 25.74 2.85
CA ASP A 760 -25.10 24.45 2.30
C ASP A 760 -26.41 24.56 1.52
N SER A 761 -26.51 23.82 0.42
CA SER A 761 -27.72 23.77 -0.41
C SER A 761 -28.88 23.01 0.26
N GLN A 762 -28.61 22.16 1.25
CA GLN A 762 -29.64 21.37 1.95
C GLN A 762 -29.85 21.85 3.40
N SER A 763 -28.75 22.08 4.12
CA SER A 763 -28.72 22.43 5.56
C SER A 763 -28.77 23.95 5.84
N LYS A 764 -29.09 24.77 4.82
CA LYS A 764 -29.05 26.24 4.80
C LYS A 764 -27.64 26.82 5.03
N GLU A 765 -27.09 26.69 6.24
CA GLU A 765 -25.76 27.18 6.60
C GLU A 765 -25.21 26.43 7.82
N LEU A 766 -23.90 26.21 7.87
CA LEU A 766 -23.18 25.68 9.01
C LEU A 766 -22.38 26.79 9.68
N TYR A 767 -22.15 26.70 10.98
CA TYR A 767 -21.08 27.43 11.67
C TYR A 767 -20.22 26.41 12.42
N VAL A 768 -18.89 26.46 12.22
CA VAL A 768 -17.93 25.61 12.93
C VAL A 768 -16.90 26.50 13.62
N ALA A 769 -16.54 26.18 14.86
CA ALA A 769 -15.45 26.86 15.56
C ALA A 769 -14.58 25.89 16.35
N PHE A 770 -13.27 26.19 16.38
CA PHE A 770 -12.24 25.48 17.11
C PHE A 770 -11.53 26.45 18.06
N ASN A 771 -11.64 26.20 19.37
CA ASN A 771 -10.87 26.90 20.39
C ASN A 771 -9.74 25.98 20.89
N ALA A 772 -8.55 26.12 20.29
CA ALA A 772 -7.32 25.44 20.70
C ALA A 772 -6.56 26.21 21.82
N SER A 773 -7.22 27.18 22.48
CA SER A 773 -6.64 27.90 23.62
C SER A 773 -6.78 27.09 24.90
N HIS A 774 -5.83 27.30 25.82
CA HIS A 774 -5.93 26.85 27.21
C HIS A 774 -6.98 27.63 28.01
N LEU A 775 -7.50 28.75 27.48
CA LEU A 775 -8.57 29.55 28.06
C LEU A 775 -9.93 29.27 27.39
N PRO A 776 -11.05 29.31 28.14
CA PRO A 776 -12.38 29.35 27.55
C PRO A 776 -12.62 30.70 26.86
N THR A 777 -13.58 30.74 25.94
CA THR A 777 -13.96 31.96 25.22
C THR A 777 -15.48 32.04 25.06
N VAL A 778 -16.01 33.24 24.84
CA VAL A 778 -17.41 33.44 24.44
C VAL A 778 -17.39 33.88 23.00
N VAL A 779 -18.04 33.09 22.13
CA VAL A 779 -18.16 33.40 20.71
C VAL A 779 -19.49 34.10 20.45
N SER A 780 -19.45 35.14 19.63
CA SER A 780 -20.63 35.75 19.02
C SER A 780 -20.82 35.13 17.63
N LEU A 781 -21.97 34.50 17.42
CA LEU A 781 -22.37 33.87 16.17
C LEU A 781 -22.85 34.94 15.17
N PRO A 782 -22.67 34.74 13.86
CA PRO A 782 -23.12 35.71 12.86
C PRO A 782 -24.66 35.77 12.82
N GLU A 783 -25.23 36.97 12.85
CA GLU A 783 -26.67 37.17 12.79
C GLU A 783 -27.23 36.81 11.40
N ARG A 784 -28.40 36.16 11.39
CA ARG A 784 -29.14 35.72 10.20
C ARG A 784 -30.64 36.02 10.44
N PRO A 785 -31.19 37.12 9.90
CA PRO A 785 -32.58 37.50 10.16
C PRO A 785 -33.58 36.42 9.73
N GLY A 786 -34.47 35.99 10.64
CA GLY A 786 -35.44 34.91 10.42
C GLY A 786 -34.93 33.49 10.75
N PHE A 787 -33.71 33.38 11.30
CA PHE A 787 -33.04 32.11 11.58
C PHE A 787 -32.34 32.10 12.94
N LYS A 788 -32.11 30.89 13.47
CA LYS A 788 -31.34 30.62 14.70
C LYS A 788 -30.27 29.57 14.45
N TRP A 789 -29.21 29.65 15.25
CA TRP A 789 -28.17 28.63 15.29
C TRP A 789 -28.57 27.50 16.24
N TYR A 790 -28.82 26.32 15.68
CA TYR A 790 -29.10 25.09 16.40
C TYR A 790 -27.78 24.36 16.74
N PRO A 791 -27.50 24.01 18.02
CA PRO A 791 -26.28 23.31 18.40
C PRO A 791 -26.36 21.83 17.97
N LEU A 792 -25.45 21.37 17.12
CA LEU A 792 -25.35 19.95 16.74
C LEU A 792 -24.20 19.26 17.48
N VAL A 793 -23.01 19.87 17.47
CA VAL A 793 -21.80 19.31 18.09
C VAL A 793 -21.25 20.30 19.11
N ASP A 794 -20.88 19.80 20.28
CA ASP A 794 -20.05 20.53 21.24
C ASP A 794 -19.17 19.54 22.02
N THR A 795 -17.88 19.52 21.68
CA THR A 795 -16.93 18.57 22.28
C THR A 795 -16.67 18.82 23.76
N SER A 796 -17.13 19.95 24.33
CA SER A 796 -17.07 20.22 25.77
C SER A 796 -18.11 19.46 26.60
N LYS A 797 -19.15 18.92 25.96
CA LYS A 797 -20.24 18.20 26.64
C LYS A 797 -19.89 16.74 26.85
N ALA A 798 -20.50 16.13 27.86
CA ALA A 798 -20.43 14.68 28.05
C ALA A 798 -21.40 13.97 27.10
N PRO A 799 -21.09 12.75 26.64
CA PRO A 799 -22.04 11.93 25.89
C PRO A 799 -23.36 11.72 26.64
N PRO A 800 -24.49 11.59 25.91
CA PRO A 800 -24.65 11.69 24.46
C PRO A 800 -24.80 13.15 23.96
N TYR A 801 -24.61 14.16 24.81
CA TYR A 801 -24.86 15.57 24.50
C TYR A 801 -23.71 16.27 23.74
N ASP A 802 -22.62 15.55 23.48
CA ASP A 802 -21.53 15.93 22.58
C ASP A 802 -21.96 15.94 21.11
N PHE A 803 -22.98 15.15 20.75
CA PHE A 803 -23.65 15.16 19.45
C PHE A 803 -25.19 15.07 19.62
N LEU A 804 -25.89 16.18 19.36
CA LEU A 804 -27.34 16.37 19.59
C LEU A 804 -28.22 15.88 18.42
N SER A 805 -28.21 14.56 18.22
CA SER A 805 -29.09 13.82 17.32
C SER A 805 -30.44 13.46 17.95
N ASP A 806 -31.38 12.92 17.16
CA ASP A 806 -32.76 12.65 17.58
C ASP A 806 -32.91 11.61 18.70
N ASP A 807 -31.94 10.71 18.88
CA ASP A 807 -31.88 9.70 19.95
C ASP A 807 -31.59 10.27 21.34
N VAL A 808 -31.16 11.54 21.45
CA VAL A 808 -30.75 12.14 22.71
C VAL A 808 -31.96 12.41 23.62
N HIS A 809 -32.05 11.65 24.72
CA HIS A 809 -33.04 11.91 25.76
C HIS A 809 -32.82 13.30 26.39
N ASN A 810 -33.91 13.99 26.75
CA ASN A 810 -33.90 15.38 27.23
C ASN A 810 -33.29 16.43 26.28
N ARG A 811 -33.12 16.13 24.98
CA ARG A 811 -32.67 17.08 23.95
C ARG A 811 -33.36 18.45 24.05
N THR A 812 -34.68 18.49 24.21
CA THR A 812 -35.46 19.75 24.36
C THR A 812 -35.01 20.59 25.57
N ILE A 813 -34.58 19.96 26.67
CA ILE A 813 -34.08 20.67 27.86
C ILE A 813 -32.70 21.28 27.56
N VAL A 814 -31.83 20.54 26.88
CA VAL A 814 -30.49 21.04 26.47
C VAL A 814 -30.62 22.19 25.48
N LEU A 815 -31.54 22.10 24.52
CA LEU A 815 -31.86 23.18 23.59
C LEU A 815 -32.41 24.41 24.32
N ALA A 816 -33.35 24.24 25.26
CA ALA A 816 -33.86 25.34 26.07
C ALA A 816 -32.78 26.01 26.94
N GLN A 817 -31.79 25.25 27.44
CA GLN A 817 -30.63 25.80 28.15
C GLN A 817 -29.72 26.60 27.21
N ALA A 818 -29.42 26.05 26.02
CA ALA A 818 -28.59 26.70 25.01
C ALA A 818 -29.25 27.96 24.42
N ALA A 819 -30.59 27.95 24.26
CA ALA A 819 -31.38 29.07 23.75
C ALA A 819 -31.18 30.36 24.56
N ASN A 820 -30.90 30.30 25.86
CA ASN A 820 -30.59 31.49 26.66
C ASN A 820 -29.37 32.27 26.15
N PHE A 821 -28.40 31.57 25.57
CA PHE A 821 -27.22 32.17 24.93
C PHE A 821 -27.48 32.43 23.44
N LEU A 822 -28.03 31.44 22.74
CA LEU A 822 -28.23 31.47 21.27
C LEU A 822 -29.29 32.49 20.82
N ASN A 823 -30.28 32.82 21.64
CA ASN A 823 -31.22 33.91 21.36
C ASN A 823 -30.53 35.27 21.22
N ASN A 824 -29.36 35.44 21.85
CA ASN A 824 -28.50 36.62 21.75
C ASN A 824 -27.34 36.42 20.76
N ASN A 825 -27.37 35.35 19.94
CA ASN A 825 -26.26 34.90 19.09
C ASN A 825 -24.92 34.79 19.85
N MET A 826 -24.93 34.33 21.10
CA MET A 826 -23.73 34.08 21.89
C MET A 826 -23.60 32.60 22.24
N TYR A 827 -22.38 32.11 22.43
CA TYR A 827 -22.13 30.77 22.96
C TYR A 827 -20.83 30.67 23.78
N PRO A 828 -20.84 30.06 24.98
CA PRO A 828 -19.63 29.82 25.75
C PRO A 828 -18.90 28.55 25.28
N MET A 829 -17.68 28.69 24.76
CA MET A 829 -16.79 27.57 24.42
C MET A 829 -15.77 27.32 25.53
N LEU A 830 -15.55 26.05 25.86
CA LEU A 830 -14.54 25.63 26.82
C LEU A 830 -13.12 25.73 26.22
N ASN A 831 -12.09 25.65 27.05
CA ASN A 831 -10.72 25.48 26.58
C ASN A 831 -10.53 24.11 25.91
N TYR A 832 -9.75 24.09 24.81
CA TYR A 832 -9.57 22.90 23.96
C TYR A 832 -10.92 22.26 23.60
N SER A 833 -11.80 23.01 22.94
CA SER A 833 -13.12 22.52 22.51
C SER A 833 -13.51 23.06 21.14
N SER A 834 -14.41 22.33 20.49
CA SER A 834 -14.89 22.64 19.14
C SER A 834 -16.41 22.46 19.08
N VAL A 835 -17.05 23.24 18.22
CA VAL A 835 -18.51 23.29 18.11
C VAL A 835 -18.94 23.31 16.65
N LEU A 836 -20.12 22.75 16.38
CA LEU A 836 -20.82 22.86 15.09
C LEU A 836 -22.28 23.21 15.33
N PHE A 837 -22.75 24.25 14.65
CA PHE A 837 -24.14 24.67 14.62
C PHE A 837 -24.71 24.57 13.20
N LEU A 838 -26.01 24.30 13.12
CA LEU A 838 -26.81 24.36 11.90
C LEU A 838 -27.69 25.61 11.92
N LEU A 839 -27.91 26.25 10.78
CA LEU A 839 -28.85 27.37 10.67
C LEU A 839 -30.25 26.84 10.39
N VAL A 840 -31.17 27.01 11.34
CA VAL A 840 -32.58 26.62 11.24
C VAL A 840 -33.47 27.85 11.22
N SER A 841 -34.68 27.74 10.65
CA SER A 841 -35.63 28.88 10.64
C SER A 841 -36.23 29.12 12.03
N ASP A 842 -36.69 30.34 12.32
CA ASP A 842 -37.37 30.66 13.60
C ASP A 842 -38.59 29.74 13.88
N ASP A 843 -39.28 29.24 12.86
CA ASP A 843 -40.41 28.29 12.98
C ASP A 843 -39.97 26.82 13.23
N GLU A 844 -38.68 26.51 13.06
CA GLU A 844 -38.08 25.17 13.14
C GLU A 844 -37.31 24.96 14.46
N PHE A 845 -36.99 26.06 15.16
CA PHE A 845 -36.17 26.14 16.38
C PHE A 845 -37.02 26.09 17.67
#